data_AF-A0AAV8BT62-F1
#
_entry.id   AF-A0AAV8BT62-F1
#
_cell.length_a   1.000
_cell.length_b   1.000
_cell.length_c   1.000
_cell.angle_alpha   90.00
_cell.angle_beta   90.00
_cell.angle_gamma   90.00
#
_symmetry.space_group_name_H-M   'P 1'
#
loop_
_entity.id
_entity.type
_entity.pdbx_description
1 polymer ?
#
loop_
_entity_poly.entity_id
_entity_poly.type
_entity_poly.pdbx_seq_one_letter_code
_entity_poly.pdbx_strand_id
1 'polypeptide(L)'
;MQLLTNGMSNQSSVISLLGRIRYLREKHISPSLLIEMVIRGKWLLTCFGYKSPAKALLFSSEWRTALCIANLPFIDENYYGERITDYKVELELLGVHVRFRDTNNDLRLVVDKLKFPPDLSTAEASFLLFKCICHVGLSENYLEKLKHLKWVKTNQGISAPSESMLLDPEWNFPSCVLDKIPVIDVQFYGVEMESYRDELRRLGVAVTLAESSRAVSCRFMQLLGASSITKENVLSLLECYRQIKNKKGRFPVDLISCMKREKWLSTKMGMRKPGSSVLFNSAWESISSIANVPFIEYSSEIRGYKDELRTLGVAITLEEGVSFVLQGINLPMDPTTITASNSLLLLKCMKCWNGPRKNIPKEFIGGIKKKWLKTVLGYRCPEESLLFDLNYSSLIQRDDAPFIDEEFYGSEIALYKNQLRDIGVKVDMRHGCSLVSQYLKLHSDRSTINRIYMFLKEFKWEPENRNLNWIWVLCEDGKGDWVNPKSCVLHDGTGLFGSQLYVLEKFYDEDLLNFFSIALCVRYMPSIEDYLKLWRDWENSTSQVSLEDCVAFWKFIGLRWDPTCEKLLVKHVKKLPVLTKGGITLITKLDVFIADDILLEDLFDESLFVWYPSKSIPFLSQSKLTSIYTSLGVIKFSEAVEKNELYKLNSSHGATTVVTRANMIREGLVRIILAFLANPSFDICAEKRHEMVQSLLDLTIIEVDELVTMQYKVMLSGGRQLEAKTTRMFHWKRDESRLFIRQFDELFQGADGRIKFATYFSDEISQGLLCERADLAESLAELIKVGCLLDYEAASIEFLIKSKNLKLFAEDEEFLSANFSTEIQEEIMEESSLSVNTTILPSPLEGQLDQGEVNIWKQLMKVLSSFFIRWRKTTRPSEP
;
A
#
# COMPACT_ATOMS: atom_id res chain seq x y z
N MET A 1 -64.05 75.67 -84.83
CA MET A 1 -63.59 74.62 -85.77
C MET A 1 -62.30 74.99 -86.49
N GLN A 2 -62.18 76.14 -87.17
CA GLN A 2 -60.91 76.57 -87.82
C GLN A 2 -59.71 76.78 -86.88
N LEU A 3 -59.93 77.04 -85.58
CA LEU A 3 -58.85 77.14 -84.57
C LEU A 3 -58.18 75.79 -84.24
N LEU A 4 -58.88 74.66 -84.45
CA LEU A 4 -58.41 73.34 -84.01
C LEU A 4 -57.57 72.59 -85.05
N THR A 5 -57.62 73.00 -86.32
CA THR A 5 -57.01 72.22 -87.40
C THR A 5 -55.61 72.67 -87.82
N ASN A 6 -55.09 73.83 -87.37
CA ASN A 6 -53.69 74.21 -87.70
C ASN A 6 -53.00 75.27 -86.80
N GLY A 7 -53.50 75.62 -85.60
CA GLY A 7 -52.86 76.71 -84.85
C GLY A 7 -53.33 76.97 -83.42
N MET A 8 -53.22 75.96 -82.55
CA MET A 8 -53.19 76.19 -81.09
C MET A 8 -51.74 76.26 -80.57
N SER A 9 -50.81 76.73 -81.41
CA SER A 9 -49.36 76.72 -81.18
C SER A 9 -48.77 78.09 -80.85
N ASN A 10 -49.59 79.14 -80.75
CA ASN A 10 -49.14 80.47 -80.34
C ASN A 10 -49.85 80.95 -79.05
N GLN A 11 -49.12 81.73 -78.25
CA GLN A 11 -49.57 82.30 -76.97
C GLN A 11 -50.92 83.04 -77.09
N SER A 12 -51.11 83.83 -78.16
CA SER A 12 -52.31 84.64 -78.38
C SER A 12 -53.58 83.81 -78.57
N SER A 13 -53.50 82.67 -79.26
CA SER A 13 -54.64 81.78 -79.50
C SER A 13 -55.15 81.15 -78.20
N VAL A 14 -54.23 80.76 -77.30
CA VAL A 14 -54.58 80.19 -75.99
C VAL A 14 -55.24 81.23 -75.10
N ILE A 15 -54.68 82.44 -74.99
CA ILE A 15 -55.28 83.53 -74.21
C ILE A 15 -56.65 83.94 -74.79
N SER A 16 -56.79 83.98 -76.11
CA SER A 16 -58.08 84.27 -76.76
C SER A 16 -59.12 83.18 -76.48
N LEU A 17 -58.72 81.90 -76.42
CA LEU A 17 -59.61 80.79 -76.05
C LEU A 17 -60.10 80.93 -74.60
N LEU A 18 -59.19 81.21 -73.67
CA LEU A 18 -59.54 81.45 -72.25
C LEU A 18 -60.43 82.68 -72.10
N GLY A 19 -60.14 83.77 -72.81
CA GLY A 19 -60.99 84.96 -72.89
C GLY A 19 -62.38 84.66 -73.44
N ARG A 20 -62.49 83.74 -74.41
CA ARG A 20 -63.79 83.30 -74.96
C ARG A 20 -64.58 82.46 -73.96
N ILE A 21 -63.93 81.55 -73.23
CA ILE A 21 -64.56 80.77 -72.15
C ILE A 21 -65.06 81.70 -71.04
N ARG A 22 -64.25 82.70 -70.64
CA ARG A 22 -64.63 83.74 -69.68
C ARG A 22 -65.88 84.49 -70.14
N TYR A 23 -65.85 85.00 -71.36
CA TYR A 23 -66.96 85.75 -71.94
C TYR A 23 -68.26 84.93 -71.96
N LEU A 24 -68.19 83.66 -72.36
CA LEU A 24 -69.37 82.77 -72.35
C LEU A 24 -69.90 82.57 -70.93
N ARG A 25 -69.02 82.34 -69.94
CA ARG A 25 -69.41 82.20 -68.54
C ARG A 25 -70.07 83.47 -67.98
N GLU A 26 -69.48 84.64 -68.22
CA GLU A 26 -70.00 85.95 -67.76
C GLU A 26 -71.35 86.30 -68.38
N LYS A 27 -71.65 85.77 -69.57
CA LYS A 27 -72.95 85.90 -70.23
C LYS A 27 -73.94 84.77 -69.88
N HIS A 28 -73.62 83.93 -68.89
CA HIS A 28 -74.42 82.76 -68.48
C HIS A 28 -74.68 81.73 -69.61
N ILE A 29 -73.82 81.69 -70.62
CA ILE A 29 -73.89 80.70 -71.71
C ILE A 29 -72.94 79.55 -71.36
N SER A 30 -73.43 78.31 -71.41
CA SER A 30 -72.61 77.13 -71.08
C SER A 30 -71.41 77.01 -72.03
N PRO A 31 -70.17 77.01 -71.52
CA PRO A 31 -68.97 76.77 -72.33
C PRO A 31 -68.73 75.27 -72.59
N SER A 32 -69.61 74.36 -72.17
CA SER A 32 -69.41 72.90 -72.18
C SER A 32 -68.99 72.34 -73.55
N LEU A 33 -69.67 72.74 -74.62
CA LEU A 33 -69.39 72.25 -75.97
C LEU A 33 -68.01 72.72 -76.47
N LEU A 34 -67.61 73.94 -76.12
CA LEU A 34 -66.29 74.47 -76.43
C LEU A 34 -65.20 73.75 -75.63
N ILE A 35 -65.45 73.49 -74.34
CA ILE A 35 -64.54 72.76 -73.44
C ILE A 35 -64.32 71.32 -73.94
N GLU A 36 -65.38 70.59 -74.28
CA GLU A 36 -65.28 69.21 -74.78
C GLU A 36 -64.41 69.09 -76.04
N MET A 37 -64.46 70.10 -76.92
CA MET A 37 -63.66 70.12 -78.14
C MET A 37 -62.16 70.32 -77.90
N VAL A 38 -61.78 71.00 -76.80
CA VAL A 38 -60.38 71.37 -76.55
C VAL A 38 -59.73 70.56 -75.43
N ILE A 39 -60.50 70.00 -74.49
CA ILE A 39 -59.97 69.35 -73.27
C ILE A 39 -59.08 68.11 -73.55
N ARG A 40 -59.31 67.42 -74.68
CA ARG A 40 -58.54 66.24 -75.07
C ARG A 40 -57.28 66.56 -75.88
N GLY A 41 -57.17 67.77 -76.43
CA GLY A 41 -56.05 68.16 -77.29
C GLY A 41 -54.78 68.49 -76.48
N LYS A 42 -53.60 68.18 -77.03
CA LYS A 42 -52.30 68.54 -76.43
C LYS A 42 -51.82 69.89 -76.96
N TRP A 43 -52.31 70.97 -76.37
CA TRP A 43 -52.05 72.33 -76.86
C TRP A 43 -51.55 73.29 -75.78
N LEU A 44 -51.63 72.89 -74.51
CA LEU A 44 -51.18 73.73 -73.40
C LEU A 44 -49.71 73.46 -73.12
N LEU A 45 -48.85 74.47 -73.34
CA LEU A 45 -47.42 74.34 -73.10
C LEU A 45 -47.12 74.30 -71.61
N THR A 46 -46.34 73.31 -71.20
CA THR A 46 -45.84 73.13 -69.84
C THR A 46 -44.34 72.99 -69.86
N CYS A 47 -43.70 72.99 -68.69
CA CYS A 47 -42.29 72.64 -68.53
C CYS A 47 -41.93 71.22 -69.04
N PHE A 48 -42.93 70.38 -69.38
CA PHE A 48 -42.74 69.08 -70.05
C PHE A 48 -43.28 69.05 -71.48
N GLY A 49 -43.29 70.20 -72.16
CA GLY A 49 -43.84 70.38 -73.50
C GLY A 49 -45.36 70.46 -73.52
N TYR A 50 -45.96 70.28 -74.70
CA TYR A 50 -47.42 70.40 -74.88
C TYR A 50 -48.18 69.24 -74.23
N LYS A 51 -49.10 69.58 -73.31
CA LYS A 51 -49.97 68.65 -72.59
C LYS A 51 -51.44 68.98 -72.84
N SER A 52 -52.30 68.02 -72.54
CA SER A 52 -53.74 68.28 -72.42
C SER A 52 -54.01 69.11 -71.17
N PRO A 53 -55.00 70.01 -71.15
CA PRO A 53 -55.39 70.77 -69.97
C PRO A 53 -55.51 69.92 -68.69
N ALA A 54 -56.14 68.75 -68.77
CA ALA A 54 -56.28 67.80 -67.66
C ALA A 54 -54.96 67.25 -67.06
N LYS A 55 -53.82 67.42 -67.75
CA LYS A 55 -52.48 66.96 -67.34
C LYS A 55 -51.52 68.13 -67.10
N ALA A 56 -52.03 69.35 -67.06
CA ALA A 56 -51.26 70.56 -66.80
C ALA A 56 -51.62 71.13 -65.43
N LEU A 57 -50.67 71.81 -64.83
CA LEU A 57 -50.78 72.43 -63.52
C LEU A 57 -50.56 73.93 -63.65
N LEU A 58 -51.39 74.74 -63.02
CA LEU A 58 -51.05 76.15 -62.81
C LEU A 58 -50.29 76.26 -61.49
N PHE A 59 -49.16 76.97 -61.49
CA PHE A 59 -48.37 77.11 -60.28
C PHE A 59 -49.15 77.87 -59.21
N SER A 60 -49.10 77.37 -57.98
CA SER A 60 -49.62 78.04 -56.80
C SER A 60 -48.72 77.71 -55.61
N SER A 61 -48.75 78.56 -54.58
CA SER A 61 -47.94 78.34 -53.37
C SER A 61 -48.24 77.00 -52.68
N GLU A 62 -49.43 76.44 -52.89
CA GLU A 62 -49.84 75.14 -52.33
C GLU A 62 -49.08 73.95 -52.95
N TRP A 63 -48.52 74.11 -54.16
CA TRP A 63 -47.72 73.05 -54.81
C TRP A 63 -46.25 73.03 -54.39
N ARG A 64 -45.79 73.99 -53.57
CA ARG A 64 -44.37 74.12 -53.18
C ARG A 64 -43.80 72.85 -52.57
N THR A 65 -44.54 72.19 -51.68
CA THR A 65 -44.11 70.93 -51.04
C THR A 65 -44.04 69.77 -52.04
N ALA A 66 -44.99 69.71 -52.99
CA ALA A 66 -45.02 68.68 -54.01
C ALA A 66 -43.87 68.78 -55.02
N LEU A 67 -43.42 70.00 -55.32
CA LEU A 67 -42.24 70.28 -56.14
C LEU A 67 -40.93 69.74 -55.54
N CYS A 68 -40.86 69.59 -54.22
CA CYS A 68 -39.69 69.01 -53.55
C CYS A 68 -39.53 67.52 -53.89
N ILE A 69 -40.62 66.81 -54.20
CA ILE A 69 -40.63 65.35 -54.36
C ILE A 69 -41.09 64.85 -55.73
N ALA A 70 -41.61 65.73 -56.60
CA ALA A 70 -42.09 65.35 -57.92
C ALA A 70 -41.78 66.41 -58.97
N ASN A 71 -41.46 65.96 -60.20
CA ASN A 71 -41.31 66.88 -61.31
C ASN A 71 -42.66 67.07 -62.02
N LEU A 72 -43.34 68.16 -61.69
CA LEU A 72 -44.74 68.39 -62.06
C LEU A 72 -44.89 69.27 -63.32
N PRO A 73 -45.84 68.97 -64.24
CA PRO A 73 -46.08 69.71 -65.49
C PRO A 73 -46.78 71.06 -65.29
N PHE A 74 -46.06 72.02 -64.71
CA PHE A 74 -46.52 73.40 -64.62
C PHE A 74 -46.59 74.06 -65.99
N ILE A 75 -47.65 74.83 -66.22
CA ILE A 75 -47.81 75.72 -67.37
C ILE A 75 -46.58 76.63 -67.46
N ASP A 76 -46.06 76.80 -68.67
CA ASP A 76 -44.89 77.65 -68.90
C ASP A 76 -45.29 79.12 -68.80
N GLU A 77 -45.16 79.70 -67.61
CA GLU A 77 -45.46 81.11 -67.35
C GLU A 77 -44.52 82.06 -68.10
N ASN A 78 -43.29 81.64 -68.43
CA ASN A 78 -42.38 82.46 -69.24
C ASN A 78 -42.89 82.57 -70.69
N TYR A 79 -43.50 81.50 -71.21
CA TYR A 79 -44.10 81.50 -72.54
C TYR A 79 -45.45 82.24 -72.58
N TYR A 80 -46.31 82.07 -71.57
CA TYR A 80 -47.65 82.66 -71.59
C TYR A 80 -47.77 84.04 -70.91
N GLY A 81 -46.81 84.44 -70.09
CA GLY A 81 -46.83 85.67 -69.29
C GLY A 81 -47.82 85.60 -68.12
N GLU A 82 -47.72 86.56 -67.19
CA GLU A 82 -48.57 86.62 -65.98
C GLU A 82 -50.08 86.61 -66.28
N ARG A 83 -50.48 87.05 -67.47
CA ARG A 83 -51.88 87.08 -67.94
C ARG A 83 -52.58 85.73 -67.91
N ILE A 84 -51.85 84.60 -68.00
CA ILE A 84 -52.47 83.28 -67.94
C ILE A 84 -53.01 82.97 -66.54
N THR A 85 -52.40 83.55 -65.50
CA THR A 85 -52.82 83.34 -64.11
C THR A 85 -54.16 84.00 -63.82
N ASP A 86 -54.50 85.09 -64.53
CA ASP A 86 -55.80 85.75 -64.45
C ASP A 86 -56.94 84.79 -64.82
N TYR A 87 -56.69 83.77 -65.66
CA TYR A 87 -57.68 82.82 -66.18
C TYR A 87 -57.86 81.54 -65.34
N LYS A 88 -57.56 81.60 -64.04
CA LYS A 88 -57.67 80.47 -63.08
C LYS A 88 -58.98 79.69 -63.20
N VAL A 89 -60.14 80.36 -63.23
CA VAL A 89 -61.45 79.70 -63.28
C VAL A 89 -61.68 79.01 -64.63
N GLU A 90 -61.24 79.63 -65.73
CA GLU A 90 -61.36 79.05 -67.08
C GLU A 90 -60.42 77.87 -67.27
N LEU A 91 -59.21 77.94 -66.73
CA LEU A 91 -58.24 76.84 -66.71
C LEU A 91 -58.77 75.65 -65.88
N GLU A 92 -59.37 75.91 -64.72
CA GLU A 92 -60.00 74.87 -63.88
C GLU A 92 -61.18 74.21 -64.60
N LEU A 93 -62.00 74.96 -65.34
CA LEU A 93 -63.08 74.42 -66.19
C LEU A 93 -62.56 73.53 -67.32
N LEU A 94 -61.34 73.77 -67.80
CA LEU A 94 -60.66 72.92 -68.78
C LEU A 94 -59.96 71.71 -68.15
N GLY A 95 -60.03 71.55 -66.82
CA GLY A 95 -59.40 70.45 -66.09
C GLY A 95 -57.94 70.69 -65.70
N VAL A 96 -57.39 71.89 -65.90
CA VAL A 96 -56.09 72.27 -65.35
C VAL A 96 -56.18 72.25 -63.84
N HIS A 97 -55.18 71.70 -63.18
CA HIS A 97 -55.13 71.65 -61.72
C HIS A 97 -54.53 72.95 -61.20
N VAL A 98 -55.38 73.79 -60.59
CA VAL A 98 -55.00 75.18 -60.23
C VAL A 98 -54.69 75.37 -58.74
N ARG A 99 -54.94 74.36 -57.92
CA ARG A 99 -54.57 74.33 -56.49
C ARG A 99 -54.35 72.90 -56.04
N PHE A 100 -53.42 72.70 -55.12
CA PHE A 100 -53.23 71.42 -54.44
C PHE A 100 -54.22 71.32 -53.28
N ARG A 101 -55.16 70.36 -53.31
CA ARG A 101 -56.21 70.22 -52.27
C ARG A 101 -55.96 69.03 -51.34
N ASP A 102 -54.77 68.42 -51.41
CA ASP A 102 -54.42 67.21 -50.66
C ASP A 102 -55.43 66.06 -50.85
N THR A 103 -55.99 65.94 -52.06
CA THR A 103 -56.93 64.87 -52.43
C THR A 103 -56.20 63.68 -53.06
N ASN A 104 -56.84 62.50 -53.08
CA ASN A 104 -56.28 61.31 -53.74
C ASN A 104 -55.87 61.53 -55.20
N ASN A 105 -56.58 62.40 -55.93
CA ASN A 105 -56.23 62.74 -57.31
C ASN A 105 -54.97 63.61 -57.38
N ASP A 106 -54.83 64.58 -56.49
CA ASP A 106 -53.64 65.43 -56.42
C ASP A 106 -52.39 64.60 -56.03
N LEU A 107 -52.54 63.71 -55.03
CA LEU A 107 -51.47 62.80 -54.62
C LEU A 107 -51.07 61.83 -55.74
N ARG A 108 -52.02 61.38 -56.58
CA ARG A 108 -51.72 60.54 -57.78
C ARG A 108 -50.85 61.28 -58.79
N LEU A 109 -51.10 62.56 -59.02
CA LEU A 109 -50.28 63.38 -59.92
C LEU A 109 -48.83 63.50 -59.42
N VAL A 110 -48.65 63.60 -58.10
CA VAL A 110 -47.34 63.62 -57.45
C VAL A 110 -46.63 62.26 -57.60
N VAL A 111 -47.34 61.15 -57.33
CA VAL A 111 -46.80 59.79 -57.46
C VAL A 111 -46.35 59.46 -58.89
N ASP A 112 -47.16 59.81 -59.90
CA ASP A 112 -46.86 59.54 -61.32
C ASP A 112 -45.59 60.22 -61.83
N LYS A 113 -45.12 61.24 -61.10
CA LYS A 113 -43.98 62.09 -61.46
C LYS A 113 -42.98 62.21 -60.32
N LEU A 114 -43.01 61.27 -59.38
CA LEU A 114 -42.11 61.25 -58.24
C LEU A 114 -40.66 61.30 -58.72
N LYS A 115 -39.91 62.27 -58.21
CA LYS A 115 -38.46 62.34 -58.35
C LYS A 115 -37.87 61.66 -57.13
N PHE A 116 -36.85 60.83 -57.30
CA PHE A 116 -36.07 60.33 -56.16
C PHE A 116 -35.27 61.50 -55.58
N PRO A 117 -35.68 62.09 -54.43
CA PRO A 117 -35.01 63.25 -53.89
C PRO A 117 -33.74 62.75 -53.20
N PRO A 118 -32.55 63.21 -53.58
CA PRO A 118 -31.33 62.81 -52.90
C PRO A 118 -31.26 63.36 -51.47
N ASP A 119 -32.00 64.44 -51.15
CA ASP A 119 -32.15 65.00 -49.80
C ASP A 119 -33.52 65.69 -49.66
N LEU A 120 -34.35 65.24 -48.72
CA LEU A 120 -35.63 65.89 -48.35
C LEU A 120 -35.35 66.87 -47.20
N SER A 121 -35.43 68.18 -47.47
CA SER A 121 -35.01 69.21 -46.50
C SER A 121 -36.10 69.68 -45.54
N THR A 122 -37.37 69.40 -45.81
CA THR A 122 -38.50 69.86 -44.99
C THR A 122 -39.38 68.70 -44.52
N ALA A 123 -39.90 68.81 -43.29
CA ALA A 123 -40.78 67.79 -42.70
C ALA A 123 -42.06 67.63 -43.52
N GLU A 124 -42.61 68.73 -44.04
CA GLU A 124 -43.84 68.75 -44.86
C GLU A 124 -43.68 67.92 -46.14
N ALA A 125 -42.49 67.92 -46.74
CA ALA A 125 -42.22 67.16 -47.95
C ALA A 125 -42.06 65.66 -47.67
N SER A 126 -41.51 65.28 -46.51
CA SER A 126 -41.53 63.89 -46.03
C SER A 126 -42.96 63.43 -45.72
N PHE A 127 -43.78 64.26 -45.05
CA PHE A 127 -45.18 63.94 -44.77
C PHE A 127 -46.00 63.79 -46.03
N LEU A 128 -45.79 64.63 -47.05
CA LEU A 128 -46.45 64.46 -48.34
C LEU A 128 -46.07 63.12 -48.99
N LEU A 129 -44.82 62.69 -48.88
CA LEU A 129 -44.38 61.37 -49.36
C LEU A 129 -45.04 60.23 -48.57
N PHE A 130 -45.16 60.34 -47.24
CA PHE A 130 -45.90 59.37 -46.43
C PHE A 130 -47.39 59.32 -46.80
N LYS A 131 -48.04 60.47 -47.04
CA LYS A 131 -49.42 60.56 -47.54
C LYS A 131 -49.59 59.87 -48.91
N CYS A 132 -48.63 60.05 -49.82
CA CYS A 132 -48.61 59.33 -51.10
C CYS A 132 -48.53 57.81 -50.90
N ILE A 133 -47.72 57.33 -49.95
CA ILE A 133 -47.59 55.91 -49.63
C ILE A 133 -48.90 55.35 -49.02
N CYS A 134 -49.51 56.11 -48.12
CA CYS A 134 -50.74 55.74 -47.41
C CYS A 134 -51.97 55.69 -48.34
N HIS A 135 -52.22 56.77 -49.09
CA HIS A 135 -53.51 56.97 -49.78
C HIS A 135 -53.54 56.55 -51.26
N VAL A 136 -52.40 56.57 -51.96
CA VAL A 136 -52.34 56.26 -53.39
C VAL A 136 -51.80 54.84 -53.65
N GLY A 137 -50.97 54.32 -52.75
CA GLY A 137 -50.36 53.00 -52.86
C GLY A 137 -49.26 52.96 -53.93
N LEU A 138 -48.01 53.19 -53.52
CA LEU A 138 -46.84 53.00 -54.39
C LEU A 138 -46.64 51.52 -54.72
N SER A 139 -46.12 51.21 -55.92
CA SER A 139 -45.77 49.82 -56.25
C SER A 139 -44.59 49.34 -55.39
N GLU A 140 -44.50 48.03 -55.16
CA GLU A 140 -43.44 47.44 -54.33
C GLU A 140 -42.03 47.77 -54.84
N ASN A 141 -41.84 47.86 -56.16
CA ASN A 141 -40.55 48.28 -56.75
C ASN A 141 -40.18 49.72 -56.38
N TYR A 142 -41.15 50.62 -56.20
CA TYR A 142 -40.90 51.99 -55.74
C TYR A 142 -40.62 52.03 -54.25
N LEU A 143 -41.39 51.28 -53.45
CA LEU A 143 -41.14 51.18 -52.01
C LEU A 143 -39.74 50.66 -51.74
N GLU A 144 -39.31 49.59 -52.42
CA GLU A 144 -37.98 49.01 -52.25
C GLU A 144 -36.85 50.00 -52.56
N LYS A 145 -37.02 50.85 -53.58
CA LYS A 145 -36.05 51.94 -53.83
C LYS A 145 -36.06 52.99 -52.72
N LEU A 146 -37.23 53.39 -52.23
CA LEU A 146 -37.36 54.37 -51.16
C LEU A 146 -36.79 53.87 -49.83
N LYS A 147 -36.79 52.55 -49.56
CA LYS A 147 -36.20 51.98 -48.35
C LYS A 147 -34.72 52.32 -48.21
N HIS A 148 -33.98 52.30 -49.32
CA HIS A 148 -32.51 52.40 -49.33
C HIS A 148 -31.99 53.80 -49.67
N LEU A 149 -32.88 54.72 -50.08
CA LEU A 149 -32.51 56.11 -50.34
C LEU A 149 -32.47 56.91 -49.04
N LYS A 150 -31.46 57.77 -48.88
CA LYS A 150 -31.33 58.63 -47.70
C LYS A 150 -32.23 59.83 -47.82
N TRP A 151 -33.32 59.86 -47.05
CA TRP A 151 -34.25 60.99 -47.08
C TRP A 151 -35.00 61.23 -45.77
N VAL A 152 -34.85 60.35 -44.77
CA VAL A 152 -35.46 60.51 -43.46
C VAL A 152 -34.48 61.23 -42.54
N LYS A 153 -34.94 62.28 -41.86
CA LYS A 153 -34.16 63.01 -40.86
C LYS A 153 -34.07 62.22 -39.56
N THR A 154 -32.85 62.00 -39.10
CA THR A 154 -32.52 61.30 -37.85
C THR A 154 -31.56 62.14 -37.01
N ASN A 155 -31.35 61.71 -35.77
CA ASN A 155 -30.32 62.26 -34.89
C ASN A 155 -28.89 62.12 -35.46
N GLN A 156 -28.67 61.27 -36.47
CA GLN A 156 -27.38 61.06 -37.16
C GLN A 156 -27.30 61.80 -38.52
N GLY A 157 -28.27 62.66 -38.84
CA GLY A 157 -28.34 63.36 -40.13
C GLY A 157 -29.45 62.82 -41.02
N ILE A 158 -29.22 62.71 -42.33
CA ILE A 158 -30.20 62.14 -43.27
C ILE A 158 -29.83 60.68 -43.51
N SER A 159 -30.78 59.78 -43.26
CA SER A 159 -30.58 58.33 -43.30
C SER A 159 -31.62 57.63 -44.16
N ALA A 160 -31.30 56.41 -44.57
CA ALA A 160 -32.24 55.57 -45.28
C ALA A 160 -33.31 55.04 -44.30
N PRO A 161 -34.60 54.97 -44.69
CA PRO A 161 -35.63 54.38 -43.85
C PRO A 161 -35.27 52.99 -43.33
N SER A 162 -34.68 52.13 -44.16
CA SER A 162 -34.30 50.76 -43.79
C SER A 162 -33.22 50.66 -42.70
N GLU A 163 -32.45 51.73 -42.51
CA GLU A 163 -31.40 51.84 -41.48
C GLU A 163 -31.89 52.59 -40.24
N SER A 164 -33.10 53.13 -40.28
CA SER A 164 -33.64 54.05 -39.28
C SER A 164 -34.57 53.36 -38.28
N MET A 165 -34.71 53.97 -37.11
CA MET A 165 -35.55 53.47 -36.03
C MET A 165 -36.45 54.58 -35.50
N LEU A 166 -37.74 54.27 -35.31
CA LEU A 166 -38.66 55.10 -34.55
C LEU A 166 -38.60 54.64 -33.09
N LEU A 167 -38.00 55.47 -32.22
CA LEU A 167 -37.82 55.11 -30.82
C LEU A 167 -39.09 55.42 -30.03
N ASP A 168 -39.70 54.37 -29.49
CA ASP A 168 -40.78 54.53 -28.53
C ASP A 168 -40.20 54.94 -27.16
N PRO A 169 -40.69 56.02 -26.53
CA PRO A 169 -40.24 56.46 -25.21
C PRO A 169 -40.36 55.36 -24.14
N GLU A 170 -41.24 54.39 -24.32
CA GLU A 170 -41.44 53.31 -23.35
C GLU A 170 -40.27 52.34 -23.26
N TRP A 171 -39.47 52.17 -24.32
CA TRP A 171 -38.41 51.16 -24.40
C TRP A 171 -37.15 51.56 -23.65
N ASN A 172 -36.96 52.86 -23.41
CA ASN A 172 -35.85 53.45 -22.63
C ASN A 172 -34.47 52.86 -22.98
N PHE A 173 -34.19 52.68 -24.28
CA PHE A 173 -32.87 52.24 -24.73
C PHE A 173 -31.83 53.31 -24.36
N PRO A 174 -30.66 52.91 -23.85
CA PRO A 174 -29.69 53.87 -23.35
C PRO A 174 -28.99 54.59 -24.49
N SER A 175 -28.76 55.89 -24.31
CA SER A 175 -28.11 56.77 -25.29
C SER A 175 -26.78 56.21 -25.80
N CYS A 176 -25.99 55.58 -24.93
CA CYS A 176 -24.70 55.01 -25.28
C CYS A 176 -24.78 53.84 -26.28
N VAL A 177 -25.93 53.15 -26.36
CA VAL A 177 -26.17 52.10 -27.36
C VAL A 177 -26.88 52.66 -28.60
N LEU A 178 -27.52 53.83 -28.47
CA LEU A 178 -28.18 54.55 -29.57
C LEU A 178 -27.25 55.51 -30.34
N ASP A 179 -26.08 55.83 -29.82
CA ASP A 179 -25.13 56.87 -30.30
C ASP A 179 -24.75 56.79 -31.80
N LYS A 180 -24.97 55.65 -32.47
CA LYS A 180 -24.77 55.50 -33.92
C LYS A 180 -25.91 54.80 -34.64
N ILE A 181 -27.05 54.65 -33.98
CA ILE A 181 -28.28 54.14 -34.62
C ILE A 181 -29.04 55.37 -35.11
N PRO A 182 -29.39 55.46 -36.40
CA PRO A 182 -30.24 56.54 -36.91
C PRO A 182 -31.64 56.48 -36.29
N VAL A 183 -31.87 57.27 -35.25
CA VAL A 183 -33.19 57.41 -34.62
C VAL A 183 -33.91 58.58 -35.25
N ILE A 184 -35.14 58.37 -35.73
CA ILE A 184 -35.96 59.40 -36.35
C ILE A 184 -36.07 60.61 -35.42
N ASP A 185 -35.80 61.79 -35.98
CA ASP A 185 -35.77 63.03 -35.22
C ASP A 185 -37.19 63.52 -34.96
N VAL A 186 -37.72 63.18 -33.78
CA VAL A 186 -39.05 63.61 -33.33
C VAL A 186 -39.13 65.12 -33.15
N GLN A 187 -38.02 65.83 -32.90
CA GLN A 187 -38.04 67.30 -32.84
C GLN A 187 -38.23 67.91 -34.22
N PHE A 188 -37.70 67.27 -35.26
CA PHE A 188 -37.87 67.70 -36.65
C PHE A 188 -39.27 67.38 -37.20
N TYR A 189 -39.77 66.16 -37.00
CA TYR A 189 -41.05 65.71 -37.55
C TYR A 189 -42.25 66.01 -36.65
N GLY A 190 -42.05 66.19 -35.35
CA GLY A 190 -43.15 66.29 -34.39
C GLY A 190 -43.90 64.98 -34.18
N VAL A 191 -44.96 65.04 -33.36
CA VAL A 191 -45.78 63.88 -32.98
C VAL A 191 -46.59 63.29 -34.14
N GLU A 192 -46.78 64.03 -35.23
CA GLU A 192 -47.49 63.57 -36.44
C GLU A 192 -46.78 62.37 -37.09
N MET A 193 -45.49 62.18 -36.84
CA MET A 193 -44.74 61.00 -37.30
C MET A 193 -45.34 59.67 -36.83
N GLU A 194 -45.95 59.66 -35.64
CA GLU A 194 -46.56 58.45 -35.06
C GLU A 194 -47.78 57.98 -35.84
N SER A 195 -48.48 58.86 -36.58
CA SER A 195 -49.62 58.44 -37.40
C SER A 195 -49.23 57.66 -38.66
N TYR A 196 -47.93 57.60 -38.99
CA TYR A 196 -47.40 56.91 -40.17
C TYR A 196 -46.60 55.64 -39.83
N ARG A 197 -46.85 55.02 -38.67
CA ARG A 197 -46.10 53.83 -38.21
C ARG A 197 -46.13 52.67 -39.21
N ASP A 198 -47.28 52.40 -39.83
CA ASP A 198 -47.42 51.30 -40.78
C ASP A 198 -46.64 51.57 -42.07
N GLU A 199 -46.67 52.82 -42.57
CA GLU A 199 -45.91 53.27 -43.73
C GLU A 199 -44.40 53.22 -43.45
N LEU A 200 -43.98 53.67 -42.27
CA LEU A 200 -42.59 53.61 -41.83
C LEU A 200 -42.10 52.18 -41.76
N ARG A 201 -42.91 51.28 -41.19
CA ARG A 201 -42.61 49.85 -41.15
C ARG A 201 -42.48 49.26 -42.54
N ARG A 202 -43.37 49.62 -43.48
CA ARG A 202 -43.31 49.20 -44.89
C ARG A 202 -42.06 49.71 -45.60
N LEU A 203 -41.55 50.87 -45.20
CA LEU A 203 -40.28 51.42 -45.68
C LEU A 203 -39.05 50.80 -45.01
N GLY A 204 -39.23 49.88 -44.06
CA GLY A 204 -38.13 49.20 -43.38
C GLY A 204 -37.64 49.90 -42.11
N VAL A 205 -38.29 50.97 -41.66
CA VAL A 205 -37.99 51.58 -40.36
C VAL A 205 -38.34 50.60 -39.25
N ALA A 206 -37.45 50.45 -38.28
CA ALA A 206 -37.74 49.68 -37.07
C ALA A 206 -38.73 50.46 -36.18
N VAL A 207 -39.98 50.02 -36.13
CA VAL A 207 -41.08 50.70 -35.37
C VAL A 207 -41.63 49.85 -34.22
N THR A 208 -41.20 48.59 -34.10
CA THR A 208 -41.57 47.70 -32.99
C THR A 208 -40.38 47.39 -32.10
N LEU A 209 -40.63 47.06 -30.83
CA LEU A 209 -39.57 46.70 -29.88
C LEU A 209 -38.69 45.55 -30.40
N ALA A 210 -39.29 44.56 -31.08
CA ALA A 210 -38.56 43.44 -31.66
C ALA A 210 -37.61 43.88 -32.80
N GLU A 211 -38.08 44.71 -33.74
CA GLU A 211 -37.26 45.23 -34.84
C GLU A 211 -36.14 46.14 -34.31
N SER A 212 -36.48 47.06 -33.42
CA SER A 212 -35.54 47.97 -32.76
C SER A 212 -34.47 47.23 -31.97
N SER A 213 -34.84 46.13 -31.31
CA SER A 213 -33.88 45.29 -30.58
C SER A 213 -32.83 44.65 -31.48
N ARG A 214 -33.13 44.38 -32.75
CA ARG A 214 -32.14 43.85 -33.71
C ARG A 214 -31.10 44.90 -34.05
N ALA A 215 -31.52 46.15 -34.29
CA ALA A 215 -30.61 47.26 -34.51
C ALA A 215 -29.70 47.49 -33.29
N VAL A 216 -30.29 47.48 -32.09
CA VAL A 216 -29.57 47.57 -30.81
C VAL A 216 -28.59 46.39 -30.63
N SER A 217 -29.00 45.17 -30.97
CA SER A 217 -28.14 43.98 -30.91
C SER A 217 -26.96 44.07 -31.89
N CYS A 218 -27.21 44.49 -33.13
CA CYS A 218 -26.16 44.73 -34.12
C CYS A 218 -25.16 45.77 -33.63
N ARG A 219 -25.66 46.87 -33.03
CA ARG A 219 -24.80 47.91 -32.47
C ARG A 219 -23.99 47.42 -31.28
N PHE A 220 -24.59 46.63 -30.39
CA PHE A 220 -23.89 45.99 -29.29
C PHE A 220 -22.77 45.05 -29.81
N MET A 221 -23.02 44.27 -30.86
CA MET A 221 -22.00 43.45 -31.51
C MET A 221 -20.86 44.28 -32.12
N GLN A 222 -21.15 45.45 -32.68
CA GLN A 222 -20.10 46.36 -33.17
C GLN A 222 -19.24 46.91 -32.03
N LEU A 223 -19.86 47.29 -30.90
CA LEU A 223 -19.13 47.75 -29.72
C LEU A 223 -18.21 46.65 -29.16
N LEU A 224 -18.65 45.39 -29.21
CA LEU A 224 -17.84 44.22 -28.89
C LEU A 224 -16.65 44.05 -29.83
N GLY A 225 -16.90 44.09 -31.15
CA GLY A 225 -15.85 43.95 -32.16
C GLY A 225 -14.79 45.05 -32.09
N ALA A 226 -15.18 46.26 -31.69
CA ALA A 226 -14.28 47.39 -31.47
C ALA A 226 -13.67 47.44 -30.06
N SER A 227 -13.92 46.45 -29.19
CA SER A 227 -13.49 46.43 -27.77
C SER A 227 -13.82 47.72 -27.01
N SER A 228 -14.94 48.36 -27.34
CA SER A 228 -15.34 49.69 -26.86
C SER A 228 -16.43 49.66 -25.79
N ILE A 229 -16.74 48.49 -25.22
CA ILE A 229 -17.72 48.38 -24.13
C ILE A 229 -17.13 48.99 -22.86
N THR A 230 -17.73 50.08 -22.40
CA THR A 230 -17.42 50.73 -21.13
C THR A 230 -18.34 50.24 -20.02
N LYS A 231 -18.00 50.60 -18.78
CA LYS A 231 -18.85 50.37 -17.60
C LYS A 231 -20.23 50.99 -17.77
N GLU A 232 -20.32 52.20 -18.31
CA GLU A 232 -21.58 52.90 -18.54
C GLU A 232 -22.45 52.11 -19.51
N ASN A 233 -21.89 51.56 -20.59
CA ASN A 233 -22.62 50.70 -21.51
C ASN A 233 -23.25 49.50 -20.80
N VAL A 234 -22.49 48.83 -19.93
CA VAL A 234 -22.95 47.67 -19.15
C VAL A 234 -24.11 48.03 -18.21
N LEU A 235 -23.94 49.06 -17.39
CA LEU A 235 -24.97 49.49 -16.44
C LEU A 235 -26.25 49.95 -17.15
N SER A 236 -26.09 50.71 -18.23
CA SER A 236 -27.17 51.18 -19.08
C SER A 236 -27.96 50.04 -19.73
N LEU A 237 -27.29 48.99 -20.21
CA LEU A 237 -27.95 47.80 -20.77
C LEU A 237 -28.73 47.02 -19.70
N LEU A 238 -28.18 46.90 -18.49
CA LEU A 238 -28.85 46.24 -17.36
C LEU A 238 -30.08 47.04 -16.88
N GLU A 239 -30.00 48.36 -16.85
CA GLU A 239 -31.13 49.22 -16.52
C GLU A 239 -32.23 49.14 -17.59
N CYS A 240 -31.86 49.17 -18.87
CA CYS A 240 -32.80 48.92 -19.96
C CYS A 240 -33.51 47.57 -19.82
N TYR A 241 -32.76 46.52 -19.47
CA TYR A 241 -33.34 45.20 -19.19
C TYR A 241 -34.36 45.23 -18.03
N ARG A 242 -33.99 45.87 -16.92
CA ARG A 242 -34.88 46.04 -15.76
C ARG A 242 -36.17 46.75 -16.13
N GLN A 243 -36.08 47.87 -16.83
CA GLN A 243 -37.27 48.68 -17.13
C GLN A 243 -38.25 47.98 -18.06
N ILE A 244 -37.74 47.35 -19.13
CA ILE A 244 -38.58 46.58 -20.05
C ILE A 244 -39.26 45.41 -19.33
N LYS A 245 -38.53 44.71 -18.44
CA LYS A 245 -39.08 43.60 -17.64
C LYS A 245 -40.14 44.07 -16.64
N ASN A 246 -39.92 45.20 -15.97
CA ASN A 246 -40.84 45.74 -14.95
C ASN A 246 -42.18 46.20 -15.53
N LYS A 247 -42.20 46.71 -16.76
CA LYS A 247 -43.43 47.11 -17.47
C LYS A 247 -44.27 45.93 -18.00
N LYS A 248 -44.03 44.70 -17.53
CA LYS A 248 -44.64 43.44 -18.01
C LYS A 248 -44.38 43.13 -19.50
N GLY A 249 -43.46 43.84 -20.15
CA GLY A 249 -43.00 43.55 -21.50
C GLY A 249 -42.09 42.33 -21.53
N ARG A 250 -42.13 41.54 -22.61
CA ARG A 250 -41.10 40.52 -22.86
C ARG A 250 -39.86 41.21 -23.40
N PHE A 251 -38.74 41.08 -22.70
CA PHE A 251 -37.47 41.56 -23.22
C PHE A 251 -37.16 40.85 -24.55
N PRO A 252 -36.67 41.57 -25.58
CA PRO A 252 -36.50 40.99 -26.91
C PRO A 252 -35.56 39.79 -26.92
N VAL A 253 -36.00 38.71 -27.57
CA VAL A 253 -35.30 37.42 -27.60
C VAL A 253 -33.92 37.56 -28.25
N ASP A 254 -33.81 38.33 -29.33
CA ASP A 254 -32.56 38.53 -30.05
C ASP A 254 -31.51 39.23 -29.15
N LEU A 255 -31.90 40.32 -28.49
CA LEU A 255 -31.00 41.08 -27.61
C LEU A 255 -30.60 40.30 -26.36
N ILE A 256 -31.54 39.63 -25.67
CA ILE A 256 -31.18 38.81 -24.50
C ILE A 256 -30.30 37.61 -24.91
N SER A 257 -30.56 36.99 -26.07
CA SER A 257 -29.74 35.88 -26.56
C SER A 257 -28.31 36.34 -26.86
N CYS A 258 -28.17 37.53 -27.45
CA CYS A 258 -26.88 38.17 -27.70
C CYS A 258 -26.16 38.46 -26.38
N MET A 259 -26.82 39.11 -25.42
CA MET A 259 -26.25 39.38 -24.09
C MET A 259 -25.85 38.08 -23.36
N LYS A 260 -26.58 36.97 -23.51
CA LYS A 260 -26.21 35.70 -22.88
C LYS A 260 -25.01 35.01 -23.52
N ARG A 261 -24.86 35.13 -24.84
CA ARG A 261 -23.86 34.38 -25.61
C ARG A 261 -22.50 35.07 -25.66
N GLU A 262 -22.51 36.39 -25.79
CA GLU A 262 -21.31 37.18 -26.08
C GLU A 262 -20.51 37.54 -24.82
N LYS A 263 -19.23 37.87 -25.00
CA LYS A 263 -18.30 38.21 -23.90
C LYS A 263 -18.22 39.71 -23.68
N TRP A 264 -19.00 40.25 -22.75
CA TRP A 264 -19.10 41.69 -22.49
C TRP A 264 -18.92 42.09 -21.02
N LEU A 265 -18.86 41.12 -20.10
CA LEU A 265 -18.57 41.41 -18.68
C LEU A 265 -17.08 41.32 -18.43
N SER A 266 -16.50 42.39 -17.89
CA SER A 266 -15.13 42.38 -17.38
C SER A 266 -15.04 41.55 -16.10
N THR A 267 -14.06 40.65 -16.02
CA THR A 267 -13.77 39.84 -14.84
C THR A 267 -12.27 39.83 -14.58
N LYS A 268 -11.85 39.36 -13.40
CA LYS A 268 -10.43 39.11 -13.05
C LYS A 268 -9.69 38.22 -14.04
N MET A 269 -10.42 37.53 -14.92
CA MET A 269 -9.90 36.64 -15.96
C MET A 269 -10.21 37.14 -17.38
N GLY A 270 -10.35 38.46 -17.55
CA GLY A 270 -10.69 39.11 -18.81
C GLY A 270 -12.19 39.11 -19.14
N MET A 271 -12.51 39.46 -20.38
CA MET A 271 -13.89 39.59 -20.86
C MET A 271 -14.58 38.23 -20.98
N ARG A 272 -15.72 38.07 -20.32
CA ARG A 272 -16.49 36.82 -20.27
C ARG A 272 -17.97 37.04 -20.54
N LYS A 273 -18.62 35.94 -20.96
CA LYS A 273 -20.08 35.91 -21.08
C LYS A 273 -20.72 35.79 -19.71
N PRO A 274 -21.98 36.22 -19.52
CA PRO A 274 -22.67 36.13 -18.24
C PRO A 274 -22.65 34.72 -17.62
N GLY A 275 -22.98 33.70 -18.40
CA GLY A 275 -22.92 32.27 -17.99
C GLY A 275 -21.53 31.73 -17.61
N SER A 276 -20.48 32.56 -17.67
CA SER A 276 -19.11 32.21 -17.32
C SER A 276 -18.49 33.22 -16.35
N SER A 277 -19.32 33.97 -15.64
CA SER A 277 -18.93 35.05 -14.73
C SER A 277 -19.60 34.87 -13.37
N VAL A 278 -18.98 35.41 -12.31
CA VAL A 278 -19.49 35.31 -10.94
C VAL A 278 -19.62 36.71 -10.32
N LEU A 279 -20.76 36.99 -9.68
CA LEU A 279 -20.95 38.21 -8.91
C LEU A 279 -20.41 38.01 -7.48
N PHE A 280 -19.31 38.68 -7.15
CA PHE A 280 -18.69 38.57 -5.84
C PHE A 280 -19.60 39.10 -4.72
N ASN A 281 -19.67 38.36 -3.62
CA ASN A 281 -20.31 38.73 -2.35
C ASN A 281 -19.54 38.09 -1.18
N SER A 282 -19.94 38.38 0.06
CA SER A 282 -19.22 37.90 1.25
C SER A 282 -19.10 36.38 1.36
N ALA A 283 -20.02 35.60 0.79
CA ALA A 283 -19.93 34.14 0.79
C ALA A 283 -18.76 33.60 -0.06
N TRP A 284 -18.16 34.45 -0.91
CA TRP A 284 -17.03 34.10 -1.77
C TRP A 284 -15.67 34.49 -1.18
N GLU A 285 -15.61 35.22 -0.05
CA GLU A 285 -14.36 35.75 0.50
C GLU A 285 -13.34 34.64 0.78
N SER A 286 -13.70 33.62 1.55
CA SER A 286 -12.80 32.51 1.89
C SER A 286 -12.34 31.74 0.65
N ILE A 287 -13.27 31.36 -0.25
CA ILE A 287 -12.93 30.55 -1.43
C ILE A 287 -12.09 31.32 -2.45
N SER A 288 -12.20 32.66 -2.51
CA SER A 288 -11.44 33.49 -3.43
C SER A 288 -9.92 33.47 -3.19
N SER A 289 -9.49 33.07 -1.99
CA SER A 289 -8.07 32.92 -1.64
C SER A 289 -7.45 31.60 -2.11
N ILE A 290 -8.28 30.60 -2.41
CA ILE A 290 -7.84 29.24 -2.77
C ILE A 290 -8.34 28.77 -4.15
N ALA A 291 -9.14 29.58 -4.83
CA ALA A 291 -9.65 29.30 -6.16
C ALA A 291 -9.69 30.55 -7.03
N ASN A 292 -9.22 30.40 -8.26
CA ASN A 292 -9.31 31.41 -9.30
C ASN A 292 -10.73 31.37 -9.88
N VAL A 293 -11.60 32.28 -9.43
CA VAL A 293 -12.99 32.41 -9.89
C VAL A 293 -13.14 33.69 -10.73
N PRO A 294 -13.89 33.68 -11.85
CA PRO A 294 -14.07 34.83 -12.73
C PRO A 294 -15.02 35.87 -12.13
N PHE A 295 -14.60 36.50 -11.03
CA PHE A 295 -15.35 37.57 -10.39
C PHE A 295 -15.41 38.80 -11.28
N ILE A 296 -16.61 39.36 -11.40
CA ILE A 296 -16.88 40.57 -12.15
C ILE A 296 -16.14 41.78 -11.54
N GLU A 297 -15.41 42.53 -12.38
CA GLU A 297 -14.61 43.71 -12.01
C GLU A 297 -15.33 45.02 -12.36
N TYR A 298 -16.48 45.27 -11.75
CA TYR A 298 -17.15 46.57 -11.83
C TYR A 298 -17.34 47.17 -10.42
N SER A 299 -17.74 48.43 -10.37
CA SER A 299 -18.06 49.14 -9.12
C SER A 299 -19.17 48.44 -8.33
N SER A 300 -19.33 48.83 -7.06
CA SER A 300 -20.42 48.39 -6.19
C SER A 300 -21.82 48.57 -6.81
N GLU A 301 -21.99 49.54 -7.73
CA GLU A 301 -23.25 49.80 -8.44
C GLU A 301 -23.78 48.60 -9.21
N ILE A 302 -22.89 47.77 -9.80
CA ILE A 302 -23.34 46.61 -10.59
C ILE A 302 -24.07 45.58 -9.72
N ARG A 303 -23.79 45.54 -8.41
CA ARG A 303 -24.46 44.64 -7.46
C ARG A 303 -25.95 44.96 -7.33
N GLY A 304 -26.34 46.21 -7.62
CA GLY A 304 -27.74 46.61 -7.70
C GLY A 304 -28.53 45.88 -8.79
N TYR A 305 -27.85 45.26 -9.77
CA TYR A 305 -28.46 44.53 -10.88
C TYR A 305 -28.40 43.00 -10.73
N LYS A 306 -28.45 42.53 -9.48
CA LYS A 306 -28.31 41.11 -9.13
C LYS A 306 -29.31 40.22 -9.89
N ASP A 307 -30.58 40.57 -9.94
CA ASP A 307 -31.62 39.74 -10.54
C ASP A 307 -31.52 39.68 -12.07
N GLU A 308 -31.11 40.79 -12.69
CA GLU A 308 -30.84 40.88 -14.12
C GLU A 308 -29.64 40.02 -14.51
N LEU A 309 -28.53 40.15 -13.78
CA LEU A 309 -27.33 39.33 -13.96
C LEU A 309 -27.62 37.84 -13.77
N ARG A 310 -28.41 37.48 -12.74
CA ARG A 310 -28.86 36.09 -12.53
C ARG A 310 -29.61 35.56 -13.76
N THR A 311 -30.52 36.36 -14.29
CA THR A 311 -31.35 35.98 -15.44
C THR A 311 -30.53 35.81 -16.72
N LEU A 312 -29.44 36.59 -16.84
CA LEU A 312 -28.46 36.48 -17.92
C LEU A 312 -27.51 35.29 -17.74
N GLY A 313 -27.45 34.69 -16.55
CA GLY A 313 -26.69 33.47 -16.25
C GLY A 313 -25.45 33.68 -15.39
N VAL A 314 -25.23 34.87 -14.85
CA VAL A 314 -24.16 35.11 -13.86
C VAL A 314 -24.46 34.32 -12.60
N ALA A 315 -23.48 33.58 -12.10
CA ALA A 315 -23.60 32.89 -10.82
C ALA A 315 -23.48 33.90 -9.68
N ILE A 316 -24.45 33.87 -8.75
CA ILE A 316 -24.46 34.79 -7.62
C ILE A 316 -24.28 34.05 -6.30
N THR A 317 -24.88 32.86 -6.18
CA THR A 317 -24.68 32.01 -5.00
C THR A 317 -23.55 31.01 -5.24
N LEU A 318 -22.97 30.50 -4.15
CA LEU A 318 -21.92 29.50 -4.20
C LEU A 318 -22.37 28.27 -4.98
N GLU A 319 -23.62 27.82 -4.77
CA GLU A 319 -24.23 26.66 -5.41
C GLU A 319 -24.31 26.83 -6.94
N GLU A 320 -24.61 28.04 -7.43
CA GLU A 320 -24.66 28.35 -8.85
C GLU A 320 -23.26 28.37 -9.50
N GLY A 321 -22.22 28.68 -8.71
CA GLY A 321 -20.86 28.85 -9.20
C GLY A 321 -19.86 27.77 -8.76
N VAL A 322 -20.31 26.65 -8.19
CA VAL A 322 -19.45 25.53 -7.78
C VAL A 322 -18.55 25.06 -8.93
N SER A 323 -19.06 25.06 -10.15
CA SER A 323 -18.29 24.67 -11.34
C SER A 323 -17.02 25.50 -11.53
N PHE A 324 -17.08 26.81 -11.26
CA PHE A 324 -15.93 27.70 -11.37
C PHE A 324 -14.89 27.42 -10.28
N VAL A 325 -15.33 27.08 -9.06
CA VAL A 325 -14.43 26.73 -7.96
C VAL A 325 -13.68 25.44 -8.26
N LEU A 326 -14.39 24.40 -8.70
CA LEU A 326 -13.77 23.10 -8.97
C LEU A 326 -12.81 23.15 -10.18
N GLN A 327 -13.16 23.92 -11.21
CA GLN A 327 -12.29 24.09 -12.39
C GLN A 327 -11.13 25.06 -12.15
N GLY A 328 -11.30 26.02 -11.23
CA GLY A 328 -10.34 27.09 -10.94
C GLY A 328 -9.53 26.88 -9.68
N ILE A 329 -9.53 25.68 -9.08
CA ILE A 329 -8.83 25.41 -7.82
C ILE A 329 -7.34 25.78 -7.94
N ASN A 330 -6.85 26.60 -7.01
CA ASN A 330 -5.49 27.10 -7.00
C ASN A 330 -5.02 27.26 -5.55
N LEU A 331 -4.68 26.13 -4.93
CA LEU A 331 -4.21 26.11 -3.55
C LEU A 331 -2.87 26.84 -3.43
N PRO A 332 -2.69 27.68 -2.38
CA PRO A 332 -1.43 28.38 -2.11
C PRO A 332 -0.29 27.39 -1.86
N MET A 333 0.95 27.82 -2.11
CA MET A 333 2.14 26.98 -1.89
C MET A 333 2.41 26.75 -0.41
N ASP A 334 2.19 27.76 0.43
CA ASP A 334 2.23 27.63 1.87
C ASP A 334 0.84 27.21 2.38
N PRO A 335 0.69 25.99 2.95
CA PRO A 335 -0.60 25.51 3.42
C PRO A 335 -1.09 26.21 4.68
N THR A 336 -0.22 26.91 5.43
CA THR A 336 -0.60 27.60 6.68
C THR A 336 -1.54 28.79 6.44
N THR A 337 -1.59 29.31 5.20
CA THR A 337 -2.54 30.36 4.81
C THR A 337 -3.95 29.82 4.58
N ILE A 338 -4.14 28.49 4.59
CA ILE A 338 -5.44 27.84 4.38
C ILE A 338 -6.14 27.72 5.74
N THR A 339 -7.21 28.49 5.91
CA THR A 339 -8.04 28.50 7.12
C THR A 339 -9.05 27.34 7.13
N ALA A 340 -9.62 27.04 8.30
CA ALA A 340 -10.71 26.07 8.42
C ALA A 340 -11.89 26.40 7.49
N SER A 341 -12.29 27.68 7.45
CA SER A 341 -13.37 28.16 6.58
C SER A 341 -13.09 27.91 5.10
N ASN A 342 -11.85 28.07 4.65
CA ASN A 342 -11.46 27.77 3.26
C ASN A 342 -11.71 26.30 2.92
N SER A 343 -11.20 25.38 3.77
CA SER A 343 -11.35 23.93 3.59
C SER A 343 -12.82 23.49 3.65
N LEU A 344 -13.59 24.00 4.60
CA LEU A 344 -14.99 23.63 4.78
C LEU A 344 -15.87 24.14 3.63
N LEU A 345 -15.62 25.36 3.14
CA LEU A 345 -16.30 25.87 1.94
C LEU A 345 -15.94 25.07 0.69
N LEU A 346 -14.69 24.60 0.57
CA LEU A 346 -14.29 23.72 -0.51
C LEU A 346 -15.06 22.39 -0.47
N LEU A 347 -15.17 21.77 0.70
CA LEU A 347 -15.96 20.55 0.90
C LEU A 347 -17.47 20.79 0.69
N LYS A 348 -17.97 21.97 1.06
CA LYS A 348 -19.35 22.40 0.75
C LYS A 348 -19.58 22.51 -0.76
N CYS A 349 -18.66 23.13 -1.50
CA CYS A 349 -18.71 23.19 -2.97
C CYS A 349 -18.79 21.78 -3.56
N MET A 350 -17.96 20.86 -3.08
CA MET A 350 -18.02 19.46 -3.52
C MET A 350 -19.36 18.80 -3.21
N LYS A 351 -19.92 19.03 -2.02
CA LYS A 351 -21.24 18.50 -1.63
C LYS A 351 -22.37 19.06 -2.49
N CYS A 352 -22.26 20.33 -2.91
CA CYS A 352 -23.22 21.01 -3.79
C CYS A 352 -23.02 20.69 -5.28
N TRP A 353 -21.95 19.98 -5.66
CA TRP A 353 -21.68 19.62 -7.05
C TRP A 353 -22.72 18.65 -7.59
N ASN A 354 -23.42 19.05 -8.66
CA ASN A 354 -24.43 18.24 -9.33
C ASN A 354 -24.15 18.12 -10.85
N GLY A 355 -22.88 17.90 -11.22
CA GLY A 355 -22.42 17.87 -12.60
C GLY A 355 -22.99 16.72 -13.45
N PRO A 356 -22.81 16.76 -14.79
CA PRO A 356 -23.47 15.87 -15.76
C PRO A 356 -23.14 14.37 -15.63
N ARG A 357 -22.19 13.99 -14.75
CA ARG A 357 -21.88 12.60 -14.39
C ARG A 357 -21.83 12.37 -12.88
N LYS A 358 -22.19 13.37 -12.06
CA LYS A 358 -21.94 13.46 -10.60
C LYS A 358 -20.48 13.28 -10.13
N ASN A 359 -19.56 12.90 -11.03
CA ASN A 359 -18.14 12.77 -10.72
C ASN A 359 -17.48 14.15 -10.60
N ILE A 360 -16.53 14.24 -9.67
CA ILE A 360 -15.67 15.41 -9.46
C ILE A 360 -14.69 15.52 -10.65
N PRO A 361 -14.42 16.74 -11.17
CA PRO A 361 -13.47 16.93 -12.28
C PRO A 361 -12.07 16.38 -11.98
N LYS A 362 -11.38 15.79 -12.98
CA LYS A 362 -10.04 15.22 -12.78
C LYS A 362 -8.99 16.29 -12.48
N GLU A 363 -9.13 17.44 -13.13
CA GLU A 363 -8.27 18.60 -12.94
C GLU A 363 -8.34 19.10 -11.48
N PHE A 364 -9.54 19.06 -10.90
CA PHE A 364 -9.75 19.38 -9.49
C PHE A 364 -8.98 18.42 -8.58
N ILE A 365 -9.16 17.10 -8.79
CA ILE A 365 -8.46 16.07 -8.02
C ILE A 365 -6.94 16.26 -8.12
N GLY A 366 -6.42 16.54 -9.31
CA GLY A 366 -5.00 16.87 -9.49
C GLY A 366 -4.56 18.12 -8.71
N GLY A 367 -5.39 19.17 -8.69
CA GLY A 367 -5.11 20.41 -7.97
C GLY A 367 -5.08 20.29 -6.45
N ILE A 368 -5.86 19.38 -5.87
CA ILE A 368 -5.97 19.17 -4.41
C ILE A 368 -5.01 18.12 -3.84
N LYS A 369 -4.17 17.48 -4.67
CA LYS A 369 -3.12 16.54 -4.22
C LYS A 369 -1.97 17.20 -3.46
N LYS A 370 -2.01 18.52 -3.28
CA LYS A 370 -1.06 19.28 -2.46
C LYS A 370 -1.41 19.13 -0.97
N LYS A 371 -0.51 19.60 -0.09
CA LYS A 371 -0.81 19.68 1.35
C LYS A 371 -1.80 20.82 1.57
N TRP A 372 -2.94 20.54 2.19
CA TRP A 372 -3.95 21.57 2.53
C TRP A 372 -4.90 21.18 3.65
N LEU A 373 -4.99 19.89 3.98
CA LEU A 373 -5.75 19.42 5.14
C LEU A 373 -4.86 19.50 6.37
N LYS A 374 -5.31 20.21 7.39
CA LYS A 374 -4.68 20.30 8.70
C LYS A 374 -4.96 19.01 9.47
N THR A 375 -3.90 18.31 9.83
CA THR A 375 -3.92 17.16 10.74
C THR A 375 -3.21 17.54 12.03
N VAL A 376 -3.35 16.73 13.07
CA VAL A 376 -2.61 16.93 14.33
C VAL A 376 -1.09 16.87 14.11
N LEU A 377 -0.63 16.15 13.06
CA LEU A 377 0.78 16.07 12.65
C LEU A 377 1.17 17.13 11.59
N GLY A 378 0.37 18.19 11.45
CA GLY A 378 0.57 19.28 10.50
C GLY A 378 -0.24 19.14 9.20
N TYR A 379 0.03 19.98 8.20
CA TYR A 379 -0.69 19.92 6.93
C TYR A 379 -0.27 18.71 6.09
N ARG A 380 -1.25 18.01 5.50
CA ARG A 380 -1.09 16.82 4.66
C ARG A 380 -1.95 16.90 3.41
N CYS A 381 -1.62 16.11 2.40
CA CYS A 381 -2.53 15.90 1.27
C CYS A 381 -3.68 14.95 1.70
N PRO A 382 -4.79 14.92 0.94
CA PRO A 382 -5.91 14.04 1.23
C PRO A 382 -5.53 12.57 1.43
N GLU A 383 -4.67 12.02 0.58
CA GLU A 383 -4.28 10.60 0.64
C GLU A 383 -3.44 10.24 1.87
N GLU A 384 -2.78 11.24 2.48
CA GLU A 384 -1.98 11.12 3.70
C GLU A 384 -2.76 11.53 4.97
N SER A 385 -4.09 11.67 4.89
CA SER A 385 -4.93 12.12 5.99
C SER A 385 -5.95 11.05 6.41
N LEU A 386 -6.27 11.01 7.70
CA LEU A 386 -7.28 10.13 8.30
C LEU A 386 -8.42 10.96 8.90
N LEU A 387 -9.66 10.49 8.76
CA LEU A 387 -10.76 11.03 9.56
C LEU A 387 -10.90 10.20 10.83
N PHE A 388 -10.85 10.85 12.00
CA PHE A 388 -10.98 10.15 13.28
C PHE A 388 -12.41 9.61 13.45
N ASP A 389 -12.54 8.40 13.97
CA ASP A 389 -13.83 7.76 14.25
C ASP A 389 -13.91 7.42 15.74
N LEU A 390 -14.83 8.08 16.44
CA LEU A 390 -15.02 7.98 17.89
C LEU A 390 -15.28 6.54 18.35
N ASN A 391 -15.79 5.67 17.48
CA ASN A 391 -16.02 4.25 17.79
C ASN A 391 -14.73 3.50 18.14
N TYR A 392 -13.57 4.00 17.71
CA TYR A 392 -12.26 3.39 17.95
C TYR A 392 -11.37 4.19 18.91
N SER A 393 -11.96 5.14 19.65
CA SER A 393 -11.25 5.98 20.63
C SER A 393 -10.60 5.18 21.78
N SER A 394 -11.06 3.95 22.03
CA SER A 394 -10.42 3.02 22.97
C SER A 394 -9.17 2.34 22.40
N LEU A 395 -9.03 2.26 21.08
CA LEU A 395 -7.95 1.55 20.38
C LEU A 395 -6.87 2.47 19.84
N ILE A 396 -7.21 3.70 19.45
CA ILE A 396 -6.28 4.66 18.87
C ILE A 396 -6.61 6.08 19.31
N GLN A 397 -5.59 6.89 19.56
CA GLN A 397 -5.71 8.30 19.91
C GLN A 397 -5.47 9.19 18.69
N ARG A 398 -5.88 10.46 18.80
CA ARG A 398 -5.77 11.43 17.72
C ARG A 398 -4.32 11.70 17.33
N ASP A 399 -3.38 11.66 18.27
CA ASP A 399 -1.96 11.97 18.02
C ASP A 399 -1.17 10.80 17.41
N ASP A 400 -1.78 9.61 17.33
CA ASP A 400 -1.09 8.39 16.90
C ASP A 400 -0.82 8.35 15.39
N ALA A 401 -1.56 9.12 14.61
CA ALA A 401 -1.49 9.12 13.15
C ALA A 401 -1.92 10.50 12.60
N PRO A 402 -1.86 10.78 11.28
CA PRO A 402 -2.24 12.08 10.71
C PRO A 402 -3.77 12.23 10.64
N PHE A 403 -4.44 12.20 11.80
CA PHE A 403 -5.87 12.45 11.91
C PHE A 403 -6.17 13.93 11.68
N ILE A 404 -7.22 14.19 10.91
CA ILE A 404 -7.75 15.54 10.66
C ILE A 404 -8.01 16.21 12.00
N ASP A 405 -7.51 17.44 12.11
CA ASP A 405 -7.55 18.23 13.33
C ASP A 405 -8.95 18.80 13.56
N GLU A 406 -9.76 18.09 14.35
CA GLU A 406 -11.11 18.54 14.71
C GLU A 406 -11.12 19.80 15.58
N GLU A 407 -10.03 20.14 16.29
CA GLU A 407 -9.96 21.41 17.03
C GLU A 407 -9.82 22.58 16.06
N PHE A 408 -9.08 22.38 14.97
CA PHE A 408 -8.95 23.37 13.90
C PHE A 408 -10.24 23.51 13.07
N TYR A 409 -10.87 22.40 12.67
CA TYR A 409 -12.03 22.43 11.77
C TYR A 409 -13.39 22.46 12.47
N GLY A 410 -13.45 22.18 13.76
CA GLY A 410 -14.71 21.96 14.48
C GLY A 410 -15.41 20.65 14.09
N SER A 411 -16.50 20.33 14.81
CA SER A 411 -17.28 19.10 14.60
C SER A 411 -17.99 19.04 13.23
N GLU A 412 -18.06 20.16 12.51
CA GLU A 412 -18.70 20.24 11.19
C GLU A 412 -17.95 19.47 10.11
N ILE A 413 -16.65 19.21 10.28
CA ILE A 413 -15.85 18.43 9.32
C ILE A 413 -16.41 17.02 9.10
N ALA A 414 -17.03 16.45 10.14
CA ALA A 414 -17.68 15.14 10.08
C ALA A 414 -18.88 15.10 9.11
N LEU A 415 -19.55 16.24 8.86
CA LEU A 415 -20.66 16.37 7.91
C LEU A 415 -20.23 16.16 6.44
N TYR A 416 -18.92 16.16 6.20
CA TYR A 416 -18.28 16.00 4.89
C TYR A 416 -17.55 14.66 4.72
N LYS A 417 -17.83 13.66 5.57
CA LYS A 417 -17.22 12.31 5.51
C LYS A 417 -17.20 11.71 4.08
N ASN A 418 -18.28 11.85 3.33
CA ASN A 418 -18.34 11.34 1.96
C ASN A 418 -17.41 12.13 1.02
N GLN A 419 -17.40 13.46 1.10
CA GLN A 419 -16.53 14.31 0.28
C GLN A 419 -15.05 14.05 0.59
N LEU A 420 -14.70 13.88 1.86
CA LEU A 420 -13.34 13.53 2.30
C LEU A 420 -12.91 12.17 1.72
N ARG A 421 -13.80 11.17 1.73
CA ARG A 421 -13.54 9.87 1.08
C ARG A 421 -13.28 10.02 -0.41
N ASP A 422 -14.09 10.83 -1.11
CA ASP A 422 -14.02 11.00 -2.56
C ASP A 422 -12.71 11.65 -3.03
N ILE A 423 -12.03 12.38 -2.14
CA ILE A 423 -10.71 12.99 -2.41
C ILE A 423 -9.53 12.16 -1.92
N GLY A 424 -9.76 11.00 -1.30
CA GLY A 424 -8.72 10.06 -0.90
C GLY A 424 -8.41 10.00 0.59
N VAL A 425 -9.06 10.82 1.43
CA VAL A 425 -8.93 10.72 2.90
C VAL A 425 -9.41 9.35 3.35
N LYS A 426 -8.61 8.71 4.22
CA LYS A 426 -8.95 7.42 4.81
C LYS A 426 -10.00 7.62 5.90
N VAL A 427 -11.26 7.42 5.53
CA VAL A 427 -12.41 7.53 6.45
C VAL A 427 -12.85 6.19 7.04
N ASP A 428 -12.35 5.08 6.49
CA ASP A 428 -12.55 3.74 7.00
C ASP A 428 -11.22 3.24 7.56
N MET A 429 -11.24 2.90 8.85
CA MET A 429 -10.05 2.50 9.61
C MET A 429 -9.38 1.25 9.04
N ARG A 430 -10.12 0.29 8.45
CA ARG A 430 -9.52 -0.87 7.78
C ARG A 430 -8.59 -0.45 6.65
N HIS A 431 -9.02 0.53 5.87
CA HIS A 431 -8.26 1.11 4.77
C HIS A 431 -7.21 2.12 5.25
N GLY A 432 -7.30 2.55 6.52
CA GLY A 432 -6.38 3.47 7.18
C GLY A 432 -5.18 2.79 7.82
N CYS A 433 -5.23 1.48 8.13
CA CYS A 433 -4.15 0.75 8.81
C CYS A 433 -2.79 0.90 8.11
N SER A 434 -2.74 0.83 6.78
CA SER A 434 -1.49 1.03 6.03
C SER A 434 -0.91 2.42 6.17
N LEU A 435 -1.75 3.45 6.35
CA LEU A 435 -1.28 4.80 6.61
C LEU A 435 -0.83 4.93 8.07
N VAL A 436 -1.62 4.42 9.03
CA VAL A 436 -1.25 4.41 10.45
C VAL A 436 0.10 3.73 10.68
N SER A 437 0.35 2.58 10.03
CA SER A 437 1.61 1.85 10.19
C SER A 437 2.84 2.59 9.65
N GLN A 438 2.68 3.46 8.64
CA GLN A 438 3.78 4.31 8.15
C GLN A 438 4.23 5.34 9.19
N TYR A 439 3.33 5.75 10.10
CA TYR A 439 3.60 6.73 11.14
C TYR A 439 4.16 6.10 12.42
N LEU A 440 4.18 4.77 12.51
CA LEU A 440 4.69 4.03 13.67
C LEU A 440 6.11 4.48 14.06
N LYS A 441 7.00 4.68 13.07
CA LYS A 441 8.40 5.11 13.27
C LYS A 441 8.59 6.55 13.72
N LEU A 442 7.56 7.40 13.62
CA LEU A 442 7.62 8.77 14.08
C LEU A 442 7.44 8.87 15.60
N HIS A 443 7.00 7.78 16.23
CA HIS A 443 6.82 7.67 17.66
C HIS A 443 8.04 7.02 18.32
N SER A 444 8.34 7.49 19.53
CA SER A 444 9.34 6.90 20.44
C SER A 444 8.75 6.47 21.78
N ASP A 445 7.49 6.85 22.06
CA ASP A 445 6.79 6.49 23.29
C ASP A 445 6.21 5.06 23.20
N ARG A 446 6.55 4.24 24.19
CA ARG A 446 6.12 2.83 24.25
C ARG A 446 4.60 2.69 24.30
N SER A 447 3.90 3.56 25.03
CA SER A 447 2.46 3.44 25.20
C SER A 447 1.72 3.72 23.89
N THR A 448 2.17 4.72 23.14
CA THR A 448 1.67 5.04 21.80
C THR A 448 1.97 3.93 20.80
N ILE A 449 3.20 3.40 20.78
CA ILE A 449 3.58 2.31 19.87
C ILE A 449 2.76 1.05 20.15
N ASN A 450 2.61 0.65 21.42
CA ASN A 450 1.77 -0.49 21.79
C ASN A 450 0.31 -0.30 21.39
N ARG A 451 -0.24 0.90 21.60
CA ARG A 451 -1.61 1.24 21.20
C ARG A 451 -1.79 1.11 19.69
N ILE A 452 -0.84 1.62 18.90
CA ILE A 452 -0.89 1.47 17.44
C ILE A 452 -0.78 -0.01 17.03
N TYR A 453 0.11 -0.80 17.64
CA TYR A 453 0.19 -2.23 17.34
C TYR A 453 -1.11 -2.96 17.66
N MET A 454 -1.75 -2.66 18.78
CA MET A 454 -3.05 -3.22 19.14
C MET A 454 -4.14 -2.83 18.13
N PHE A 455 -4.13 -1.58 17.68
CA PHE A 455 -5.02 -1.13 16.60
C PHE A 455 -4.78 -1.92 15.30
N LEU A 456 -3.52 -2.08 14.88
CA LEU A 456 -3.17 -2.85 13.67
C LEU A 456 -3.56 -4.33 13.80
N LYS A 457 -3.40 -4.92 14.99
CA LYS A 457 -3.83 -6.28 15.32
C LYS A 457 -5.34 -6.45 15.17
N GLU A 458 -6.14 -5.54 15.72
CA GLU A 458 -7.61 -5.60 15.66
C GLU A 458 -8.12 -5.69 14.22
N PHE A 459 -7.50 -4.95 13.31
CA PHE A 459 -7.84 -4.95 11.89
C PHE A 459 -7.12 -6.02 11.07
N LYS A 460 -6.35 -6.91 11.70
CA LYS A 460 -5.55 -7.97 11.05
C LYS A 460 -4.68 -7.39 9.92
N TRP A 461 -4.08 -6.24 10.18
CA TRP A 461 -3.26 -5.56 9.18
C TRP A 461 -2.01 -6.38 8.88
N GLU A 462 -1.67 -6.45 7.59
CA GLU A 462 -0.41 -7.01 7.12
C GLU A 462 0.32 -5.98 6.24
N PRO A 463 1.66 -5.89 6.34
CA PRO A 463 2.44 -5.01 5.49
C PRO A 463 2.49 -5.50 4.04
N GLU A 464 2.34 -4.58 3.09
CA GLU A 464 2.46 -4.88 1.65
C GLU A 464 3.82 -5.48 1.29
N ASN A 465 4.89 -5.00 1.94
CA ASN A 465 6.22 -5.55 1.82
C ASN A 465 6.72 -6.06 3.16
N ARG A 466 6.69 -7.38 3.34
CA ARG A 466 7.11 -8.05 4.58
C ARG A 466 8.60 -7.84 4.92
N ASN A 467 9.45 -7.46 3.97
CA ASN A 467 10.90 -7.31 4.17
C ASN A 467 11.36 -5.92 4.65
N LEU A 468 10.52 -4.89 4.62
CA LEU A 468 10.87 -3.51 4.99
C LEU A 468 10.29 -3.06 6.34
N ASN A 469 9.82 -4.01 7.15
CA ASN A 469 9.17 -3.72 8.43
C ASN A 469 10.16 -3.68 9.57
N TRP A 470 9.70 -3.09 10.67
CA TRP A 470 10.50 -2.80 11.84
C TRP A 470 9.65 -3.08 13.08
N ILE A 471 10.28 -3.62 14.11
CA ILE A 471 9.67 -3.85 15.42
C ILE A 471 10.39 -2.95 16.40
N TRP A 472 9.63 -2.24 17.22
CA TRP A 472 10.20 -1.45 18.29
C TRP A 472 10.61 -2.38 19.45
N VAL A 473 11.78 -2.17 20.04
CA VAL A 473 12.23 -2.91 21.22
C VAL A 473 12.85 -1.93 22.20
N LEU A 474 12.75 -2.25 23.49
CA LEU A 474 13.39 -1.45 24.53
C LEU A 474 14.84 -1.90 24.70
N CYS A 475 15.81 -0.99 24.57
CA CYS A 475 17.22 -1.27 24.83
C CYS A 475 17.56 -1.11 26.32
N GLU A 476 18.73 -1.63 26.71
CA GLU A 476 19.21 -1.63 28.09
C GLU A 476 19.48 -0.22 28.65
N ASP A 477 19.73 0.76 27.78
CA ASP A 477 19.90 2.17 28.15
C ASP A 477 18.57 2.91 28.41
N GLY A 478 17.44 2.19 28.35
CA GLY A 478 16.10 2.72 28.51
C GLY A 478 15.56 3.46 27.29
N LYS A 479 16.33 3.55 26.20
CA LYS A 479 15.86 4.10 24.92
C LYS A 479 15.31 2.98 24.04
N GLY A 480 14.28 3.28 23.26
CA GLY A 480 13.73 2.34 22.30
C GLY A 480 14.46 2.39 20.97
N ASP A 481 14.60 1.23 20.32
CA ASP A 481 15.18 1.13 18.97
C ASP A 481 14.27 0.33 18.01
N TRP A 482 14.37 0.64 16.73
CA TRP A 482 13.63 -0.02 15.66
C TRP A 482 14.50 -1.10 15.02
N VAL A 483 14.15 -2.37 15.24
CA VAL A 483 14.94 -3.52 14.79
C VAL A 483 14.25 -4.29 13.66
N ASN A 484 15.05 -5.03 12.88
CA ASN A 484 14.53 -5.86 11.81
C ASN A 484 13.81 -7.10 12.38
N PRO A 485 12.59 -7.45 11.93
CA PRO A 485 11.88 -8.66 12.36
C PRO A 485 12.69 -9.96 12.24
N LYS A 486 13.63 -10.05 11.29
CA LYS A 486 14.51 -11.23 11.12
C LYS A 486 15.53 -11.39 12.24
N SER A 487 15.87 -10.29 12.91
CA SER A 487 16.73 -10.28 14.10
C SER A 487 15.94 -10.54 15.39
N CYS A 488 14.63 -10.76 15.29
CA CYS A 488 13.76 -11.03 16.42
C CYS A 488 13.31 -12.50 16.46
N VAL A 489 13.03 -12.98 17.66
CA VAL A 489 12.31 -14.23 17.93
C VAL A 489 11.23 -13.97 18.97
N LEU A 490 10.13 -14.72 18.94
CA LEU A 490 9.08 -14.56 19.94
C LEU A 490 9.55 -15.06 21.31
N HIS A 491 10.10 -16.28 21.33
CA HIS A 491 10.53 -16.97 22.54
C HIS A 491 11.97 -17.47 22.45
N ASP A 492 12.69 -17.41 23.56
CA ASP A 492 13.99 -18.06 23.72
C ASP A 492 13.98 -18.99 24.93
N GLY A 493 13.42 -20.19 24.73
CA GLY A 493 13.27 -21.19 25.79
C GLY A 493 14.59 -21.74 26.34
N THR A 494 15.74 -21.45 25.72
CA THR A 494 17.07 -21.83 26.24
C THR A 494 17.79 -20.65 26.91
N GLY A 495 17.39 -19.41 26.65
CA GLY A 495 18.00 -18.21 27.19
C GLY A 495 19.36 -17.86 26.59
N LEU A 496 19.78 -18.55 25.53
CA LEU A 496 21.12 -18.45 24.94
C LEU A 496 21.32 -17.22 24.05
N PHE A 497 20.26 -16.63 23.51
CA PHE A 497 20.35 -15.65 22.43
C PHE A 497 20.10 -14.22 22.86
N GLY A 498 19.95 -13.95 24.17
CA GLY A 498 19.61 -12.61 24.68
C GLY A 498 20.53 -11.47 24.21
N SER A 499 21.78 -11.77 23.84
CA SER A 499 22.75 -10.81 23.30
C SER A 499 22.85 -10.78 21.77
N GLN A 500 22.30 -11.77 21.07
CA GLN A 500 22.41 -11.90 19.61
C GLN A 500 21.08 -11.65 18.87
N LEU A 501 19.95 -11.96 19.50
CA LEU A 501 18.60 -11.84 18.97
C LEU A 501 17.70 -11.08 19.95
N TYR A 502 16.74 -10.35 19.41
CA TYR A 502 15.73 -9.67 20.22
C TYR A 502 14.59 -10.63 20.56
N VAL A 503 14.48 -10.98 21.83
CA VAL A 503 13.47 -11.91 22.37
C VAL A 503 12.23 -11.12 22.77
N LEU A 504 11.16 -11.21 21.96
CA LEU A 504 10.01 -10.30 22.05
C LEU A 504 9.10 -10.53 23.26
N GLU A 505 9.02 -11.74 23.81
CA GLU A 505 8.25 -12.05 25.03
C GLU A 505 8.67 -11.21 26.25
N LYS A 506 9.88 -10.63 26.23
CA LYS A 506 10.36 -9.72 27.27
C LYS A 506 9.73 -8.33 27.19
N PHE A 507 9.19 -7.95 26.03
CA PHE A 507 8.73 -6.59 25.74
C PHE A 507 7.21 -6.49 25.52
N TYR A 508 6.59 -7.58 25.04
CA TYR A 508 5.21 -7.61 24.56
C TYR A 508 4.42 -8.77 25.16
N ASP A 509 3.11 -8.60 25.23
CA ASP A 509 2.16 -9.63 25.63
C ASP A 509 1.91 -10.65 24.50
N GLU A 510 1.41 -11.82 24.88
CA GLU A 510 1.23 -12.96 23.97
C GLU A 510 0.31 -12.64 22.77
N ASP A 511 -0.64 -11.75 23.00
CA ASP A 511 -1.53 -11.20 21.99
C ASP A 511 -0.79 -10.46 20.86
N LEU A 512 0.17 -9.60 21.19
CA LEU A 512 1.01 -8.92 20.22
C LEU A 512 2.09 -9.83 19.64
N LEU A 513 2.62 -10.79 20.40
CA LEU A 513 3.57 -11.79 19.88
C LEU A 513 2.96 -12.58 18.72
N ASN A 514 1.72 -13.06 18.88
CA ASN A 514 1.01 -13.77 17.81
C ASN A 514 0.78 -12.86 16.58
N PHE A 515 0.44 -11.59 16.80
CA PHE A 515 0.34 -10.61 15.72
C PHE A 515 1.68 -10.44 14.96
N PHE A 516 2.80 -10.31 15.66
CA PHE A 516 4.12 -10.20 15.01
C PHE A 516 4.52 -11.46 14.24
N SER A 517 4.15 -12.64 14.73
CA SER A 517 4.34 -13.90 14.00
C SER A 517 3.60 -13.90 12.67
N ILE A 518 2.34 -13.46 12.66
CA ILE A 518 1.46 -13.52 11.49
C ILE A 518 1.79 -12.39 10.52
N ALA A 519 1.74 -11.14 10.99
CA ALA A 519 1.86 -9.95 10.16
C ALA A 519 3.31 -9.66 9.73
N LEU A 520 4.28 -9.88 10.62
CA LEU A 520 5.69 -9.51 10.39
C LEU A 520 6.60 -10.71 10.17
N CYS A 521 6.06 -11.93 10.17
CA CYS A 521 6.81 -13.18 10.00
C CYS A 521 7.97 -13.34 10.99
N VAL A 522 7.80 -12.87 12.22
CA VAL A 522 8.79 -13.10 13.29
C VAL A 522 8.83 -14.59 13.60
N ARG A 523 10.04 -15.14 13.74
CA ARG A 523 10.24 -16.56 14.01
C ARG A 523 9.82 -16.89 15.44
N TYR A 524 9.12 -18.00 15.62
CA TYR A 524 8.63 -18.44 16.93
C TYR A 524 9.78 -18.70 17.93
N MET A 525 10.84 -19.38 17.46
CA MET A 525 12.05 -19.69 18.23
C MET A 525 13.30 -19.55 17.34
N PRO A 526 14.52 -19.44 17.92
CA PRO A 526 15.77 -19.47 17.16
C PRO A 526 15.89 -20.74 16.31
N SER A 527 16.46 -20.61 15.10
CA SER A 527 16.65 -21.73 14.18
C SER A 527 17.98 -22.45 14.43
N ILE A 528 18.14 -23.64 13.82
CA ILE A 528 19.39 -24.39 13.94
C ILE A 528 20.60 -23.58 13.42
N GLU A 529 20.42 -22.73 12.41
CA GLU A 529 21.45 -21.84 11.91
C GLU A 529 21.89 -20.81 12.95
N ASP A 530 20.97 -20.29 13.78
CA ASP A 530 21.32 -19.39 14.88
C ASP A 530 22.16 -20.11 15.93
N TYR A 531 21.77 -21.35 16.31
CA TYR A 531 22.57 -22.19 17.21
C TYR A 531 23.95 -22.50 16.63
N LEU A 532 24.06 -22.81 15.35
CA LEU A 532 25.36 -23.05 14.70
C LEU A 532 26.22 -21.79 14.62
N LYS A 533 25.61 -20.61 14.51
CA LYS A 533 26.32 -19.33 14.57
C LYS A 533 26.84 -19.09 15.98
N LEU A 534 25.98 -19.25 16.99
CA LEU A 534 26.35 -19.16 18.41
C LEU A 534 27.51 -20.10 18.75
N TRP A 535 27.45 -21.35 18.30
CA TRP A 535 28.52 -22.32 18.52
C TRP A 535 29.83 -21.88 17.88
N ARG A 536 29.80 -21.36 16.64
CA ARG A 536 30.99 -20.81 15.99
C ARG A 536 31.57 -19.61 16.73
N ASP A 537 30.72 -18.76 17.29
CA ASP A 537 31.17 -17.63 18.11
C ASP A 537 31.90 -18.15 19.38
N TRP A 538 31.39 -19.21 20.01
CA TRP A 538 32.08 -19.90 21.10
C TRP A 538 33.39 -20.56 20.65
N GLU A 539 33.44 -21.20 19.49
CA GLU A 539 34.67 -21.84 18.96
C GLU A 539 35.80 -20.85 18.68
N ASN A 540 35.44 -19.61 18.30
CA ASN A 540 36.36 -18.52 18.00
C ASN A 540 36.70 -17.68 19.24
N SER A 541 35.93 -17.80 20.31
CA SER A 541 36.19 -17.14 21.59
C SER A 541 37.34 -17.82 22.34
N THR A 542 38.09 -17.03 23.12
CA THR A 542 39.08 -17.55 24.07
C THR A 542 38.47 -17.87 25.44
N SER A 543 37.20 -17.52 25.65
CA SER A 543 36.48 -17.74 26.90
C SER A 543 35.89 -19.15 27.01
N GLN A 544 35.83 -19.68 28.22
CA GLN A 544 35.14 -20.94 28.51
C GLN A 544 33.61 -20.77 28.36
N VAL A 545 32.94 -21.83 27.92
CA VAL A 545 31.47 -21.89 27.87
C VAL A 545 30.97 -22.32 29.24
N SER A 546 29.91 -21.67 29.73
CA SER A 546 29.31 -22.08 31.01
C SER A 546 28.67 -23.46 30.88
N LEU A 547 28.59 -24.20 32.00
CA LEU A 547 27.98 -25.53 32.00
C LEU A 547 26.48 -25.45 31.65
N GLU A 548 25.80 -24.40 32.11
CA GLU A 548 24.37 -24.16 31.83
C GLU A 548 24.13 -23.89 30.34
N ASP A 549 24.95 -23.04 29.72
CA ASP A 549 24.82 -22.72 28.30
C ASP A 549 25.12 -23.93 27.42
N CYS A 550 26.14 -24.72 27.78
CA CYS A 550 26.49 -25.95 27.07
C CYS A 550 25.35 -26.99 27.17
N VAL A 551 24.79 -27.18 28.36
CA VAL A 551 23.59 -28.03 28.58
C VAL A 551 22.42 -27.56 27.72
N ALA A 552 22.14 -26.26 27.70
CA ALA A 552 21.03 -25.69 26.95
C ALA A 552 21.20 -25.89 25.43
N PHE A 553 22.43 -25.72 24.91
CA PHE A 553 22.76 -25.97 23.52
C PHE A 553 22.51 -27.43 23.13
N TRP A 554 23.12 -28.37 23.85
CA TRP A 554 22.99 -29.80 23.51
C TRP A 554 21.57 -30.32 23.73
N LYS A 555 20.83 -29.78 24.70
CA LYS A 555 19.39 -30.08 24.87
C LYS A 555 18.60 -29.72 23.62
N PHE A 556 18.85 -28.56 23.01
CA PHE A 556 18.21 -28.17 21.76
C PHE A 556 18.58 -29.12 20.61
N ILE A 557 19.87 -29.42 20.44
CA ILE A 557 20.35 -30.37 19.42
C ILE A 557 19.70 -31.74 19.60
N GLY A 558 19.63 -32.24 20.83
CA GLY A 558 18.99 -33.52 21.15
C GLY A 558 17.51 -33.57 20.81
N LEU A 559 16.76 -32.49 21.06
CA LEU A 559 15.34 -32.38 20.71
C LEU A 559 15.10 -32.32 19.19
N ARG A 560 16.03 -31.74 18.44
CA ARG A 560 15.92 -31.53 16.98
C ARG A 560 16.85 -32.46 16.18
N TRP A 561 17.27 -33.56 16.76
CA TRP A 561 18.19 -34.49 16.12
C TRP A 561 17.50 -35.26 14.98
N ASP A 562 17.85 -34.93 13.75
CA ASP A 562 17.40 -35.58 12.51
C ASP A 562 18.55 -35.58 11.48
N PRO A 563 18.44 -36.29 10.34
CA PRO A 563 19.52 -36.36 9.34
C PRO A 563 19.96 -34.99 8.76
N THR A 564 19.08 -33.98 8.79
CA THR A 564 19.41 -32.62 8.33
C THR A 564 20.26 -31.89 9.36
N CYS A 565 19.86 -31.97 10.64
CA CYS A 565 20.60 -31.48 11.79
C CYS A 565 22.00 -32.10 11.84
N GLU A 566 22.09 -33.43 11.72
CA GLU A 566 23.36 -34.16 11.68
C GLU A 566 24.29 -33.64 10.57
N LYS A 567 23.80 -33.56 9.33
CA LYS A 567 24.58 -33.06 8.18
C LYS A 567 25.10 -31.64 8.40
N LEU A 568 24.30 -30.77 9.03
CA LEU A 568 24.69 -29.40 9.32
C LEU A 568 25.75 -29.33 10.43
N LEU A 569 25.58 -30.09 11.53
CA LEU A 569 26.57 -30.10 12.61
C LEU A 569 27.90 -30.71 12.16
N VAL A 570 27.89 -31.83 11.44
CA VAL A 570 29.12 -32.47 10.92
C VAL A 570 29.95 -31.49 10.09
N LYS A 571 29.27 -30.66 9.28
CA LYS A 571 29.91 -29.66 8.41
C LYS A 571 30.44 -28.44 9.17
N HIS A 572 29.76 -28.00 10.22
CA HIS A 572 29.99 -26.70 10.85
C HIS A 572 30.66 -26.75 12.23
N VAL A 573 30.51 -27.86 12.98
CA VAL A 573 31.12 -28.05 14.31
C VAL A 573 32.52 -28.64 14.14
N LYS A 574 33.52 -27.89 14.61
CA LYS A 574 34.96 -28.25 14.53
C LYS A 574 35.54 -28.59 15.88
N LYS A 575 35.00 -28.01 16.95
CA LYS A 575 35.41 -28.25 18.33
C LYS A 575 34.24 -28.75 19.16
N LEU A 576 34.55 -29.57 20.15
CA LEU A 576 33.61 -30.25 21.04
C LEU A 576 33.89 -29.89 22.50
N PRO A 577 32.85 -29.95 23.35
CA PRO A 577 32.99 -29.60 24.75
C PRO A 577 33.79 -30.63 25.52
N VAL A 578 34.70 -30.15 26.35
CA VAL A 578 35.51 -30.93 27.27
C VAL A 578 35.46 -30.27 28.64
N LEU A 579 35.34 -31.06 29.70
CA LEU A 579 35.34 -30.55 31.06
C LEU A 579 36.77 -30.25 31.52
N THR A 580 36.99 -29.06 32.05
CA THR A 580 38.27 -28.65 32.62
C THR A 580 38.05 -28.01 33.99
N LYS A 581 39.11 -27.83 34.79
CA LYS A 581 39.05 -27.34 36.19
C LYS A 581 38.34 -25.98 36.39
N GLY A 582 38.02 -25.24 35.31
CA GLY A 582 37.30 -23.96 35.35
C GLY A 582 35.94 -23.92 34.61
N GLY A 583 35.56 -24.96 33.85
CA GLY A 583 34.36 -24.95 33.00
C GLY A 583 34.51 -25.77 31.72
N ILE A 584 33.64 -25.52 30.73
CA ILE A 584 33.68 -26.20 29.44
C ILE A 584 34.65 -25.49 28.49
N THR A 585 35.65 -26.22 28.02
CA THR A 585 36.58 -25.77 26.98
C THR A 585 36.27 -26.49 25.67
N LEU A 586 36.30 -25.77 24.54
CA LEU A 586 36.06 -26.35 23.23
C LEU A 586 37.38 -26.80 22.59
N ILE A 587 37.57 -28.10 22.42
CA ILE A 587 38.77 -28.73 21.84
C ILE A 587 38.43 -29.32 20.47
N THR A 588 39.37 -29.34 19.53
CA THR A 588 39.12 -29.89 18.19
C THR A 588 38.62 -31.33 18.26
N LYS A 589 37.59 -31.66 17.49
CA LYS A 589 36.99 -33.00 17.49
C LYS A 589 37.92 -34.15 17.09
N LEU A 590 39.09 -33.83 16.53
CA LEU A 590 40.14 -34.79 16.20
C LEU A 590 41.03 -35.18 17.41
N ASP A 591 41.00 -34.37 18.47
CA ASP A 591 41.85 -34.53 19.67
C ASP A 591 41.02 -34.85 20.93
N VAL A 592 39.74 -35.16 20.76
CA VAL A 592 38.83 -35.54 21.84
C VAL A 592 38.27 -36.92 21.54
N PHE A 593 38.08 -37.73 22.56
CA PHE A 593 37.67 -39.13 22.43
C PHE A 593 36.39 -39.42 23.22
N ILE A 594 35.68 -40.46 22.80
CA ILE A 594 34.60 -41.05 23.61
C ILE A 594 35.24 -42.06 24.57
N ALA A 595 35.05 -41.85 25.88
CA ALA A 595 35.44 -42.82 26.89
C ALA A 595 34.51 -44.04 26.82
N ASP A 596 34.99 -45.13 26.23
CA ASP A 596 34.27 -46.39 26.08
C ASP A 596 34.85 -47.54 26.93
N ASP A 597 36.07 -47.37 27.43
CA ASP A 597 36.75 -48.25 28.37
C ASP A 597 37.16 -47.45 29.62
N ILE A 598 36.49 -47.72 30.74
CA ILE A 598 36.68 -47.00 32.01
C ILE A 598 38.08 -47.22 32.57
N LEU A 599 38.67 -48.41 32.39
CA LEU A 599 40.02 -48.70 32.90
C LEU A 599 41.08 -47.93 32.11
N LEU A 600 40.84 -47.69 30.82
CA LEU A 600 41.70 -46.82 30.00
C LEU A 600 41.44 -45.34 30.29
N GLU A 601 40.20 -44.94 30.53
CA GLU A 601 39.81 -43.58 30.91
C GLU A 601 40.57 -43.12 32.16
N ASP A 602 40.57 -43.95 33.22
CA ASP A 602 41.22 -43.67 34.51
C ASP A 602 42.75 -43.42 34.42
N LEU A 603 43.40 -43.86 33.33
CA LEU A 603 44.84 -43.71 33.12
C LEU A 603 45.24 -42.35 32.54
N PHE A 604 44.29 -41.60 31.99
CA PHE A 604 44.54 -40.38 31.25
C PHE A 604 43.79 -39.17 31.85
N ASP A 605 44.18 -37.96 31.45
CA ASP A 605 43.54 -36.73 31.94
C ASP A 605 42.12 -36.61 31.37
N GLU A 606 41.15 -36.25 32.22
CA GLU A 606 39.74 -36.04 31.86
C GLU A 606 39.55 -35.07 30.69
N SER A 607 40.51 -34.16 30.45
CA SER A 607 40.50 -33.21 29.34
C SER A 607 40.69 -33.83 27.95
N LEU A 608 40.83 -35.14 27.83
CA LEU A 608 40.85 -35.87 26.56
C LEU A 608 39.48 -36.38 26.13
N PHE A 609 38.50 -36.37 27.03
CA PHE A 609 37.21 -36.99 26.79
C PHE A 609 36.13 -35.94 26.55
N VAL A 610 35.20 -36.27 25.65
CA VAL A 610 34.02 -35.42 25.41
C VAL A 610 33.22 -35.27 26.70
N TRP A 611 32.76 -34.05 26.96
CA TRP A 611 31.97 -33.76 28.14
C TRP A 611 30.59 -34.42 28.07
N TYR A 612 30.14 -34.94 29.21
CA TYR A 612 28.78 -35.42 29.42
C TYR A 612 28.09 -34.66 30.55
N PRO A 613 26.78 -34.38 30.44
CA PRO A 613 26.03 -33.77 31.54
C PRO A 613 25.95 -34.73 32.73
N SER A 614 26.26 -34.24 33.93
CA SER A 614 26.29 -35.02 35.17
C SER A 614 24.93 -35.61 35.57
N LYS A 615 23.84 -35.07 35.04
CA LYS A 615 22.47 -35.60 35.15
C LYS A 615 21.92 -35.85 33.77
N SER A 616 21.20 -36.97 33.61
CA SER A 616 20.48 -37.24 32.35
C SER A 616 19.49 -36.12 32.06
N ILE A 617 19.59 -35.57 30.85
CA ILE A 617 18.69 -34.51 30.37
C ILE A 617 17.50 -35.20 29.69
N PRO A 618 16.25 -34.76 29.95
CA PRO A 618 15.10 -35.27 29.22
C PRO A 618 15.32 -35.17 27.70
N PHE A 619 15.05 -36.25 26.97
CA PHE A 619 15.22 -36.36 25.50
C PHE A 619 16.67 -36.36 24.96
N LEU A 620 17.66 -36.25 25.85
CA LEU A 620 19.08 -36.41 25.56
C LEU A 620 19.73 -37.33 26.60
N SER A 621 19.58 -38.65 26.41
CA SER A 621 20.31 -39.64 27.19
C SER A 621 21.81 -39.58 26.87
N GLN A 622 22.63 -40.09 27.79
CA GLN A 622 24.07 -40.23 27.56
C GLN A 622 24.35 -41.06 26.30
N SER A 623 23.62 -42.16 26.09
CA SER A 623 23.72 -42.97 24.87
C SER A 623 23.39 -42.22 23.59
N LYS A 624 22.37 -41.35 23.61
CA LYS A 624 22.00 -40.52 22.46
C LYS A 624 23.08 -39.47 22.19
N LEU A 625 23.64 -38.85 23.23
CA LEU A 625 24.74 -37.91 23.09
C LEU A 625 26.02 -38.58 22.57
N THR A 626 26.33 -39.79 23.04
CA THR A 626 27.43 -40.61 22.48
C THR A 626 27.20 -40.90 21.00
N SER A 627 26.00 -41.31 20.59
CA SER A 627 25.67 -41.50 19.18
C SER A 627 25.85 -40.21 18.36
N ILE A 628 25.49 -39.06 18.91
CA ILE A 628 25.72 -37.75 18.28
C ILE A 628 27.23 -37.51 18.10
N TYR A 629 28.04 -37.70 19.15
CA TYR A 629 29.49 -37.54 19.05
C TYR A 629 30.12 -38.49 18.03
N THR A 630 29.70 -39.75 17.99
CA THR A 630 30.15 -40.72 16.97
C THR A 630 29.79 -40.23 15.55
N SER A 631 28.56 -39.75 15.33
CA SER A 631 28.14 -39.14 14.06
C SER A 631 28.98 -37.91 13.67
N LEU A 632 29.47 -37.13 14.64
CA LEU A 632 30.34 -35.98 14.40
C LEU A 632 31.78 -36.37 14.01
N GLY A 633 32.11 -37.66 14.08
CA GLY A 633 33.42 -38.23 13.73
C GLY A 633 34.37 -38.39 14.91
N VAL A 634 33.85 -38.40 16.14
CA VAL A 634 34.66 -38.66 17.35
C VAL A 634 34.93 -40.16 17.45
N ILE A 635 36.20 -40.51 17.59
CA ILE A 635 36.67 -41.90 17.70
C ILE A 635 36.56 -42.34 19.17
N LYS A 636 36.29 -43.63 19.38
CA LYS A 636 36.36 -44.23 20.72
C LYS A 636 37.80 -44.28 21.21
N PHE A 637 37.99 -44.14 22.52
CA PHE A 637 39.33 -44.10 23.08
C PHE A 637 40.04 -45.44 22.92
N SER A 638 39.35 -46.56 23.14
CA SER A 638 39.91 -47.91 22.95
C SER A 638 40.44 -48.16 21.53
N GLU A 639 39.83 -47.54 20.52
CA GLU A 639 40.19 -47.67 19.10
C GLU A 639 41.39 -46.76 18.72
N ALA A 640 41.65 -45.69 19.49
CA ALA A 640 42.69 -44.70 19.21
C ALA A 640 44.01 -44.97 19.96
N VAL A 641 43.98 -45.79 20.99
CA VAL A 641 45.13 -46.05 21.87
C VAL A 641 45.99 -47.20 21.34
N GLU A 642 47.27 -46.93 21.10
CA GLU A 642 48.29 -47.96 20.85
C GLU A 642 48.78 -48.56 22.16
N LYS A 643 48.76 -49.89 22.23
CA LYS A 643 49.18 -50.67 23.39
C LYS A 643 50.56 -51.28 23.13
N ASN A 644 51.57 -50.90 23.91
CA ASN A 644 52.94 -51.38 23.79
C ASN A 644 53.42 -52.07 25.07
N GLU A 645 54.03 -53.25 24.94
CA GLU A 645 54.66 -53.97 26.05
C GLU A 645 56.08 -53.47 26.26
N LEU A 646 56.36 -52.89 27.44
CA LEU A 646 57.73 -52.54 27.83
C LEU A 646 58.30 -53.63 28.73
N TYR A 647 59.17 -54.45 28.15
CA TYR A 647 59.95 -55.43 28.90
C TYR A 647 61.08 -54.71 29.64
N LYS A 648 61.01 -54.68 30.97
CA LYS A 648 62.15 -54.35 31.83
C LYS A 648 62.36 -55.49 32.82
N LEU A 649 63.05 -56.55 32.41
CA LEU A 649 63.77 -57.38 33.38
C LEU A 649 65.12 -56.72 33.60
N ASN A 650 65.26 -55.96 34.69
CA ASN A 650 66.59 -55.66 35.20
C ASN A 650 67.13 -56.98 35.75
N SER A 651 68.06 -57.58 35.02
CA SER A 651 68.78 -58.79 35.41
C SER A 651 69.78 -58.48 36.52
N SER A 652 69.30 -58.11 37.71
CA SER A 652 70.03 -58.19 38.99
C SER A 652 69.21 -57.58 40.13
N HIS A 653 68.83 -58.44 41.07
CA HIS A 653 68.30 -58.14 42.42
C HIS A 653 66.79 -57.89 42.56
N GLY A 654 66.04 -58.97 42.85
CA GLY A 654 64.67 -58.98 43.39
C GLY A 654 64.25 -60.43 43.63
N ALA A 655 63.68 -60.76 44.80
CA ALA A 655 63.56 -62.13 45.29
C ALA A 655 62.72 -63.02 44.36
N THR A 656 63.29 -64.14 43.90
CA THR A 656 62.65 -65.06 42.96
C THR A 656 62.16 -66.30 43.71
N THR A 657 60.95 -66.26 44.28
CA THR A 657 60.35 -67.45 44.88
C THR A 657 59.58 -68.23 43.81
N VAL A 658 59.87 -69.53 43.70
CA VAL A 658 59.05 -70.45 42.89
C VAL A 658 57.82 -70.80 43.70
N VAL A 659 56.63 -70.38 43.24
CA VAL A 659 55.36 -70.71 43.90
C VAL A 659 54.95 -72.13 43.50
N THR A 660 54.51 -72.95 44.46
CA THR A 660 54.07 -74.32 44.21
C THR A 660 52.82 -74.34 43.31
N ARG A 661 52.88 -75.08 42.19
CA ARG A 661 51.80 -75.32 41.22
C ARG A 661 50.43 -75.61 41.87
N ALA A 662 50.43 -76.38 42.95
CA ALA A 662 49.24 -76.80 43.69
C ALA A 662 48.41 -75.64 44.27
N ASN A 663 49.03 -74.48 44.52
CA ASN A 663 48.33 -73.35 45.14
C ASN A 663 47.44 -72.58 44.15
N MET A 664 47.75 -72.61 42.84
CA MET A 664 47.07 -71.78 41.83
C MET A 664 46.35 -72.57 40.74
N ILE A 665 46.90 -73.70 40.29
CA ILE A 665 46.30 -74.52 39.22
C ILE A 665 45.64 -75.74 39.87
N ARG A 666 44.40 -75.55 40.30
CA ARG A 666 43.58 -76.59 40.97
C ARG A 666 42.80 -77.43 39.96
N GLU A 667 42.40 -78.63 40.37
CA GLU A 667 41.59 -79.54 39.54
C GLU A 667 40.31 -78.83 39.01
N GLY A 668 39.64 -78.05 39.85
CA GLY A 668 38.45 -77.30 39.44
C GLY A 668 38.70 -76.25 38.35
N LEU A 669 39.89 -75.63 38.28
CA LEU A 669 40.28 -74.74 37.17
C LEU A 669 40.37 -75.53 35.86
N VAL A 670 41.05 -76.68 35.90
CA VAL A 670 41.24 -77.53 34.73
C VAL A 670 39.91 -78.12 34.24
N ARG A 671 39.02 -78.51 35.17
CA ARG A 671 37.65 -78.93 34.86
C ARG A 671 36.88 -77.85 34.09
N ILE A 672 36.95 -76.59 34.51
CA ILE A 672 36.30 -75.47 33.79
C ILE A 672 36.86 -75.33 32.38
N ILE A 673 38.19 -75.36 32.23
CA ILE A 673 38.86 -75.18 30.94
C ILE A 673 38.50 -76.33 29.99
N LEU A 674 38.60 -77.59 30.43
CA LEU A 674 38.26 -78.74 29.61
C LEU A 674 36.78 -78.74 29.22
N ALA A 675 35.87 -78.46 30.16
CA ALA A 675 34.44 -78.39 29.86
C ALA A 675 34.09 -77.27 28.87
N PHE A 676 34.81 -76.14 28.92
CA PHE A 676 34.66 -75.06 27.94
C PHE A 676 35.22 -75.46 26.57
N LEU A 677 36.45 -75.97 26.50
CA LEU A 677 37.09 -76.38 25.26
C LEU A 677 36.38 -77.56 24.58
N ALA A 678 35.71 -78.42 25.35
CA ALA A 678 34.88 -79.52 24.90
C ALA A 678 33.55 -79.07 24.27
N ASN A 679 33.24 -77.77 24.25
CA ASN A 679 32.04 -77.27 23.61
C ASN A 679 32.07 -77.63 22.10
N PRO A 680 31.05 -78.37 21.59
CA PRO A 680 31.02 -78.81 20.20
C PRO A 680 31.13 -77.69 19.16
N SER A 681 30.80 -76.44 19.53
CA SER A 681 30.92 -75.29 18.62
C SER A 681 32.37 -74.88 18.32
N PHE A 682 33.35 -75.35 19.10
CA PHE A 682 34.75 -74.94 18.94
C PHE A 682 35.58 -75.88 18.07
N ASP A 683 35.09 -77.12 17.84
CA ASP A 683 35.75 -78.15 17.02
C ASP A 683 37.20 -78.46 17.46
N ILE A 684 37.42 -78.61 18.77
CA ILE A 684 38.74 -78.95 19.34
C ILE A 684 38.72 -80.43 19.77
N CYS A 685 39.56 -81.26 19.12
CA CYS A 685 39.67 -82.69 19.45
C CYS A 685 40.29 -82.92 20.85
N ALA A 686 40.07 -84.10 21.43
CA ALA A 686 40.51 -84.41 22.79
C ALA A 686 42.03 -84.26 22.98
N GLU A 687 42.82 -84.69 22.00
CA GLU A 687 44.28 -84.56 22.03
C GLU A 687 44.71 -83.09 22.12
N LYS A 688 44.06 -82.21 21.36
CA LYS A 688 44.40 -80.78 21.36
C LYS A 688 43.93 -80.07 22.63
N ARG A 689 42.76 -80.45 23.18
CA ARG A 689 42.30 -79.92 24.49
C ARG A 689 43.28 -80.31 25.60
N HIS A 690 43.69 -81.57 25.64
CA HIS A 690 44.66 -82.07 26.60
C HIS A 690 46.03 -81.40 26.43
N GLU A 691 46.51 -81.17 25.19
CA GLU A 691 47.74 -80.44 24.92
C GLU A 691 47.69 -78.99 25.45
N MET A 692 46.58 -78.28 25.20
CA MET A 692 46.39 -76.91 25.70
C MET A 692 46.41 -76.87 27.23
N VAL A 693 45.69 -77.79 27.87
CA VAL A 693 45.70 -77.90 29.34
C VAL A 693 47.05 -78.35 29.87
N GLN A 694 47.77 -79.23 29.17
CA GLN A 694 49.10 -79.66 29.54
C GLN A 694 50.06 -78.47 29.56
N SER A 695 49.96 -77.54 28.61
CA SER A 695 50.76 -76.31 28.61
C SER A 695 50.54 -75.42 29.84
N LEU A 696 49.34 -75.47 30.45
CA LEU A 696 49.03 -74.83 31.72
C LEU A 696 49.60 -75.63 32.90
N LEU A 697 49.48 -76.96 32.87
CA LEU A 697 49.99 -77.85 33.91
C LEU A 697 51.51 -77.85 34.00
N ASP A 698 52.21 -77.62 32.90
CA ASP A 698 53.68 -77.59 32.83
C ASP A 698 54.28 -76.22 33.20
N LEU A 699 53.47 -75.24 33.63
CA LEU A 699 53.96 -73.90 33.95
C LEU A 699 54.82 -73.86 35.22
N THR A 700 55.94 -73.14 35.10
CA THR A 700 56.71 -72.67 36.25
C THR A 700 56.20 -71.29 36.66
N ILE A 701 55.67 -71.18 37.87
CA ILE A 701 55.14 -69.93 38.43
C ILE A 701 56.26 -69.19 39.17
N ILE A 702 56.56 -67.97 38.75
CA ILE A 702 57.68 -67.16 39.25
C ILE A 702 57.13 -65.87 39.86
N GLU A 703 57.42 -65.64 41.13
CA GLU A 703 57.11 -64.37 41.82
C GLU A 703 58.21 -63.34 41.55
N VAL A 704 57.82 -62.10 41.25
CA VAL A 704 58.73 -60.98 40.91
C VAL A 704 58.27 -59.68 41.59
N ASP A 705 59.22 -58.88 42.08
CA ASP A 705 58.94 -57.60 42.76
C ASP A 705 58.35 -56.52 41.82
N GLU A 706 58.78 -56.49 40.54
CA GLU A 706 58.27 -55.60 39.49
C GLU A 706 58.01 -56.34 38.17
N LEU A 707 56.81 -56.19 37.59
CA LEU A 707 56.40 -56.79 36.31
C LEU A 707 56.24 -55.77 35.17
N VAL A 708 56.12 -56.32 33.94
CA VAL A 708 55.89 -55.66 32.65
C VAL A 708 54.99 -54.44 32.77
N THR A 709 55.53 -53.27 32.43
CA THR A 709 54.76 -52.04 32.32
C THR A 709 54.08 -52.03 30.96
N MET A 710 52.75 -52.02 30.93
CA MET A 710 52.01 -51.72 29.70
C MET A 710 52.04 -50.22 29.48
N GLN A 711 52.51 -49.80 28.32
CA GLN A 711 52.48 -48.40 27.89
C GLN A 711 51.34 -48.21 26.91
N TYR A 712 50.41 -47.33 27.25
CA TYR A 712 49.34 -46.87 26.39
C TYR A 712 49.74 -45.54 25.78
N LYS A 713 49.64 -45.42 24.46
CA LYS A 713 50.00 -44.22 23.71
C LYS A 713 48.82 -43.76 22.89
N VAL A 714 48.54 -42.47 22.92
CA VAL A 714 47.54 -41.86 22.03
C VAL A 714 48.17 -40.68 21.29
N MET A 715 47.93 -40.63 19.99
CA MET A 715 48.44 -39.59 19.10
C MET A 715 47.36 -38.55 18.84
N LEU A 716 47.65 -37.28 19.15
CA LEU A 716 46.79 -36.15 18.81
C LEU A 716 47.12 -35.64 17.39
N SER A 717 46.15 -34.99 16.74
CA SER A 717 46.27 -34.46 15.38
C SER A 717 47.40 -33.43 15.20
N GLY A 718 47.81 -32.76 16.29
CA GLY A 718 48.97 -31.87 16.33
C GLY A 718 50.34 -32.56 16.44
N GLY A 719 50.40 -33.90 16.37
CA GLY A 719 51.63 -34.69 16.53
C GLY A 719 52.10 -34.85 17.98
N ARG A 720 51.35 -34.32 18.95
CA ARG A 720 51.62 -34.51 20.38
C ARG A 720 51.18 -35.91 20.78
N GLN A 721 52.10 -36.64 21.41
CA GLN A 721 51.85 -37.97 21.96
C GLN A 721 51.60 -37.87 23.46
N LEU A 722 50.55 -38.52 23.93
CA LEU A 722 50.29 -38.69 25.36
C LEU A 722 50.51 -40.16 25.73
N GLU A 723 51.12 -40.38 26.87
CA GLU A 723 51.51 -41.71 27.32
C GLU A 723 51.03 -41.94 28.75
N ALA A 724 50.39 -43.09 28.98
CA ALA A 724 50.08 -43.59 30.30
C ALA A 724 50.71 -44.97 30.51
N LYS A 725 51.03 -45.29 31.75
CA LYS A 725 51.70 -46.55 32.12
C LYS A 725 50.90 -47.24 33.20
N THR A 726 50.61 -48.52 33.01
CA THR A 726 50.05 -49.39 34.05
C THR A 726 50.90 -50.64 34.21
N THR A 727 50.83 -51.28 35.37
CA THR A 727 51.57 -52.52 35.66
C THR A 727 50.62 -53.72 35.57
N ARG A 728 50.95 -54.71 34.74
CA ARG A 728 50.21 -55.99 34.71
C ARG A 728 50.56 -56.84 35.94
N MET A 729 49.57 -57.55 36.49
CA MET A 729 49.76 -58.41 37.67
C MET A 729 50.24 -59.82 37.33
N PHE A 730 49.94 -60.28 36.12
CA PHE A 730 50.36 -61.57 35.57
C PHE A 730 50.96 -61.36 34.19
N HIS A 731 51.89 -62.22 33.82
CA HIS A 731 52.39 -62.30 32.45
C HIS A 731 52.77 -63.75 32.13
N TRP A 732 52.07 -64.36 31.19
CA TRP A 732 52.36 -65.71 30.73
C TRP A 732 53.27 -65.68 29.49
N LYS A 733 54.55 -66.00 29.70
CA LYS A 733 55.51 -66.22 28.61
C LYS A 733 55.47 -67.67 28.15
N ARG A 734 54.63 -67.94 27.16
CA ARG A 734 54.37 -69.28 26.62
C ARG A 734 55.62 -70.02 26.13
N ASP A 735 56.50 -69.33 25.40
CA ASP A 735 57.73 -69.92 24.83
C ASP A 735 58.69 -70.46 25.90
N GLU A 736 58.59 -69.94 27.13
CA GLU A 736 59.43 -70.36 28.25
C GLU A 736 58.67 -71.22 29.27
N SER A 737 57.39 -71.53 29.03
CA SER A 737 56.48 -72.18 30.00
C SER A 737 56.52 -71.53 31.38
N ARG A 738 56.57 -70.19 31.43
CA ARG A 738 56.69 -69.41 32.68
C ARG A 738 55.54 -68.43 32.83
N LEU A 739 54.94 -68.43 34.02
CA LEU A 739 53.97 -67.43 34.44
C LEU A 739 54.61 -66.54 35.50
N PHE A 740 54.80 -65.27 35.19
CA PHE A 740 55.32 -64.29 36.13
C PHE A 740 54.18 -63.63 36.89
N ILE A 741 54.31 -63.52 38.21
CA ILE A 741 53.31 -62.95 39.11
C ILE A 741 53.97 -61.92 40.02
N ARG A 742 53.31 -60.81 40.29
CA ARG A 742 53.81 -59.79 41.21
C ARG A 742 53.67 -60.25 42.67
N GLN A 743 54.66 -59.95 43.52
CA GLN A 743 54.62 -60.29 44.95
C GLN A 743 53.33 -59.85 45.64
N PHE A 744 52.70 -60.77 46.38
CA PHE A 744 51.40 -60.59 47.03
C PHE A 744 51.49 -59.95 48.42
N ASP A 745 51.94 -58.69 48.52
CA ASP A 745 51.87 -57.98 49.81
C ASP A 745 50.52 -57.25 49.99
N GLU A 746 49.88 -57.54 51.14
CA GLU A 746 48.86 -56.85 51.96
C GLU A 746 47.70 -56.01 51.34
N LEU A 747 47.77 -55.61 50.07
CA LEU A 747 46.81 -54.74 49.36
C LEU A 747 45.55 -55.46 48.85
N PHE A 748 45.49 -56.78 48.96
CA PHE A 748 44.39 -57.60 48.43
C PHE A 748 43.65 -58.40 49.52
N GLN A 749 43.78 -57.99 50.79
CA GLN A 749 42.94 -58.53 51.87
C GLN A 749 41.49 -58.02 51.71
N GLY A 750 40.53 -58.95 51.58
CA GLY A 750 39.10 -58.64 51.45
C GLY A 750 38.50 -59.04 50.10
N ALA A 751 37.28 -58.56 49.83
CA ALA A 751 36.54 -58.92 48.61
C ALA A 751 37.08 -58.20 47.35
N ASP A 752 37.49 -56.92 47.45
CA ASP A 752 38.06 -56.14 46.33
C ASP A 752 39.38 -56.75 45.82
N GLY A 753 40.19 -57.25 46.75
CA GLY A 753 41.44 -57.90 46.39
C GLY A 753 41.24 -59.19 45.61
N ARG A 754 40.32 -60.05 46.08
CA ARG A 754 39.99 -61.32 45.43
C ARG A 754 39.41 -61.13 44.03
N ILE A 755 38.56 -60.12 43.80
CA ILE A 755 37.99 -59.85 42.47
C ILE A 755 39.03 -59.31 41.50
N LYS A 756 39.94 -58.41 41.93
CA LYS A 756 41.05 -57.93 41.09
C LYS A 756 41.98 -59.07 40.69
N PHE A 757 42.39 -59.88 41.67
CA PHE A 757 43.21 -61.07 41.43
C PHE A 757 42.55 -62.03 40.43
N ALA A 758 41.31 -62.43 40.71
CA ALA A 758 40.57 -63.36 39.85
C ALA A 758 40.43 -62.81 38.42
N THR A 759 40.19 -61.51 38.25
CA THR A 759 40.04 -60.87 36.94
C THR A 759 41.34 -60.90 36.14
N TYR A 760 42.47 -60.47 36.72
CA TYR A 760 43.75 -60.48 36.01
C TYR A 760 44.27 -61.90 35.76
N PHE A 761 44.09 -62.81 36.73
CA PHE A 761 44.45 -64.21 36.58
C PHE A 761 43.66 -64.87 35.46
N SER A 762 42.34 -64.71 35.45
CA SER A 762 41.49 -65.32 34.43
C SER A 762 41.76 -64.79 33.03
N ASP A 763 42.04 -63.49 32.91
CA ASP A 763 42.33 -62.85 31.63
C ASP A 763 43.64 -63.39 31.05
N GLU A 764 44.70 -63.42 31.85
CA GLU A 764 46.02 -63.89 31.41
C GLU A 764 46.01 -65.38 31.05
N ILE A 765 45.36 -66.23 31.86
CA ILE A 765 45.26 -67.67 31.59
C ILE A 765 44.42 -67.94 30.33
N SER A 766 43.33 -67.21 30.14
CA SER A 766 42.47 -67.42 28.98
C SER A 766 43.11 -66.92 27.69
N GLN A 767 43.74 -65.74 27.71
CA GLN A 767 44.50 -65.22 26.57
C GLN A 767 45.69 -66.11 26.24
N GLY A 768 46.37 -66.64 27.25
CA GLY A 768 47.47 -67.57 27.07
C GLY A 768 47.02 -68.90 26.45
N LEU A 769 45.95 -69.53 26.95
CA LEU A 769 45.43 -70.79 26.39
C LEU A 769 44.86 -70.61 24.98
N LEU A 770 44.08 -69.55 24.77
CA LEU A 770 43.35 -69.29 23.53
C LEU A 770 44.04 -68.24 22.66
N CYS A 771 45.37 -68.17 22.64
CA CYS A 771 46.08 -67.13 21.88
C CYS A 771 45.77 -67.16 20.37
N GLU A 772 45.48 -68.35 19.82
CA GLU A 772 45.09 -68.55 18.42
C GLU A 772 43.58 -68.30 18.19
N ARG A 773 42.82 -68.18 19.28
CA ARG A 773 41.35 -68.04 19.32
C ARG A 773 40.95 -66.98 20.35
N ALA A 774 41.51 -65.79 20.20
CA ALA A 774 41.29 -64.67 21.11
C ALA A 774 39.79 -64.29 21.22
N ASP A 775 38.98 -64.62 20.21
CA ASP A 775 37.52 -64.47 20.20
C ASP A 775 36.82 -65.24 21.34
N LEU A 776 37.42 -66.32 21.83
CA LEU A 776 36.86 -67.18 22.88
C LEU A 776 37.43 -66.86 24.27
N ALA A 777 38.51 -66.08 24.35
CA ALA A 777 39.26 -65.85 25.58
C ALA A 777 38.43 -65.14 26.65
N GLU A 778 37.62 -64.14 26.29
CA GLU A 778 36.76 -63.42 27.25
C GLU A 778 35.71 -64.35 27.90
N SER A 779 35.12 -65.23 27.10
CA SER A 779 34.12 -66.20 27.59
C SER A 779 34.74 -67.22 28.54
N LEU A 780 35.96 -67.66 28.26
CA LEU A 780 36.71 -68.54 29.17
C LEU A 780 37.14 -67.79 30.43
N ALA A 781 37.59 -66.54 30.30
CA ALA A 781 38.03 -65.72 31.42
C ALA A 781 36.92 -65.53 32.45
N GLU A 782 35.69 -65.23 32.02
CA GLU A 782 34.56 -65.08 32.95
C GLU A 782 34.24 -66.40 33.70
N LEU A 783 34.39 -67.56 33.06
CA LEU A 783 34.22 -68.85 33.75
C LEU A 783 35.35 -69.13 34.75
N ILE A 784 36.60 -68.87 34.35
CA ILE A 784 37.79 -69.05 35.21
C ILE A 784 37.72 -68.09 36.41
N LYS A 785 37.28 -66.86 36.20
CA LYS A 785 37.10 -65.83 37.22
C LYS A 785 36.06 -66.24 38.26
N VAL A 786 34.88 -66.69 37.82
CA VAL A 786 33.85 -67.20 38.73
C VAL A 786 34.37 -68.42 39.48
N GLY A 787 35.06 -69.34 38.80
CA GLY A 787 35.71 -70.48 39.46
C GLY A 787 36.73 -70.06 40.52
N CYS A 788 37.56 -69.06 40.22
CA CYS A 788 38.56 -68.51 41.13
C CYS A 788 37.92 -67.92 42.40
N LEU A 789 36.84 -67.17 42.25
CA LEU A 789 36.10 -66.59 43.37
C LEU A 789 35.42 -67.64 44.26
N LEU A 790 35.12 -68.82 43.70
CA LEU A 790 34.57 -69.98 44.39
C LEU A 790 35.67 -70.94 44.90
N ASP A 791 36.93 -70.51 44.89
CA ASP A 791 38.12 -71.29 45.28
C ASP A 791 38.25 -72.65 44.55
N TYR A 792 37.63 -72.76 43.38
CA TYR A 792 37.55 -73.98 42.58
C TYR A 792 36.98 -75.20 43.33
N GLU A 793 36.09 -74.98 44.29
CA GLU A 793 35.40 -76.04 45.05
C GLU A 793 34.59 -76.97 44.13
N ALA A 794 34.79 -78.29 44.26
CA ALA A 794 34.27 -79.30 43.32
C ALA A 794 32.75 -79.20 43.06
N ALA A 795 31.92 -79.13 44.10
CA ALA A 795 30.45 -79.06 43.96
C ALA A 795 30.01 -77.75 43.29
N SER A 796 30.68 -76.64 43.63
CA SER A 796 30.44 -75.32 43.06
C SER A 796 30.82 -75.26 41.58
N ILE A 797 31.94 -75.89 41.20
CA ILE A 797 32.39 -75.99 39.81
C ILE A 797 31.49 -76.91 38.97
N GLU A 798 31.05 -78.03 39.52
CA GLU A 798 30.12 -78.93 38.82
C GLU A 798 28.80 -78.22 38.49
N PHE A 799 28.27 -77.45 39.44
CA PHE A 799 27.08 -76.63 39.20
C PHE A 799 27.37 -75.50 38.19
N LEU A 800 28.52 -74.83 38.27
CA LEU A 800 28.91 -73.78 37.32
C LEU A 800 28.94 -74.30 35.88
N ILE A 801 29.62 -75.43 35.64
CA ILE A 801 29.71 -76.12 34.34
C ILE A 801 28.30 -76.45 33.81
N LYS A 802 27.45 -77.06 34.65
CA LYS A 802 26.05 -77.39 34.30
C LYS A 802 25.22 -76.13 33.98
N SER A 803 25.35 -75.07 34.78
CA SER A 803 24.60 -73.82 34.60
C SER A 803 24.92 -73.11 33.28
N LYS A 804 26.09 -73.40 32.70
CA LYS A 804 26.56 -72.87 31.42
C LYS A 804 26.36 -73.84 30.26
N ASN A 805 25.65 -74.95 30.48
CA ASN A 805 25.42 -76.03 29.51
C ASN A 805 26.72 -76.65 28.96
N LEU A 806 27.79 -76.62 29.77
CA LEU A 806 29.06 -77.27 29.44
C LEU A 806 29.08 -78.68 30.03
N LYS A 807 29.90 -79.55 29.46
CA LYS A 807 30.09 -80.93 29.95
C LYS A 807 31.50 -81.41 29.63
N LEU A 808 32.01 -82.29 30.48
CA LEU A 808 33.23 -83.06 30.22
C LEU A 808 32.86 -84.34 29.47
N PHE A 809 33.71 -84.80 28.56
CA PHE A 809 33.60 -86.14 27.98
C PHE A 809 34.43 -87.14 28.78
N ALA A 810 34.25 -88.43 28.51
CA ALA A 810 34.89 -89.50 29.29
C ALA A 810 36.43 -89.41 29.22
N GLU A 811 36.96 -89.01 28.07
CA GLU A 811 38.39 -88.83 27.83
C GLU A 811 38.97 -87.68 28.67
N ASP A 812 38.20 -86.61 28.87
CA ASP A 812 38.61 -85.45 29.68
C ASP A 812 38.60 -85.79 31.19
N GLU A 813 37.64 -86.60 31.65
CA GLU A 813 37.59 -87.10 33.04
C GLU A 813 38.74 -88.08 33.33
N GLU A 814 39.09 -88.95 32.37
CA GLU A 814 40.26 -89.83 32.48
C GLU A 814 41.55 -89.01 32.58
N PHE A 815 41.71 -87.99 31.74
CA PHE A 815 42.86 -87.07 31.79
C PHE A 815 42.97 -86.32 33.13
N LEU A 816 41.84 -85.86 33.69
CA LEU A 816 41.80 -85.23 35.02
C LEU A 816 42.24 -86.21 36.12
N SER A 817 41.71 -87.43 36.10
CA SER A 817 42.07 -88.46 37.08
C SER A 817 43.56 -88.80 37.05
N ALA A 818 44.17 -88.86 35.87
CA ALA A 818 45.61 -89.14 35.72
C ALA A 818 46.51 -88.03 36.27
N ASN A 819 46.06 -86.76 36.24
CA ASN A 819 46.87 -85.60 36.63
C ASN A 819 46.64 -85.14 38.09
N PHE A 820 45.52 -85.54 38.73
CA PHE A 820 45.12 -85.05 40.05
C PHE A 820 44.77 -86.15 41.07
N SER A 821 44.93 -87.46 40.75
CA SER A 821 44.68 -88.55 41.71
C SER A 821 45.58 -88.47 42.94
N THR A 822 44.96 -88.33 44.11
CA THR A 822 45.58 -88.46 45.43
C THR A 822 45.93 -89.92 45.73
N GLU A 823 47.22 -90.24 45.80
CA GLU A 823 47.70 -91.35 46.63
C GLU A 823 47.38 -91.01 48.09
N ILE A 824 46.60 -91.88 48.75
CA ILE A 824 46.45 -91.91 50.20
C ILE A 824 47.82 -92.32 50.77
N GLN A 825 48.60 -91.36 51.29
CA GLN A 825 49.73 -91.68 52.17
C GLN A 825 49.22 -91.88 53.61
N GLU A 826 49.00 -93.15 53.97
CA GLU A 826 49.24 -93.60 55.34
C GLU A 826 50.77 -93.60 55.57
N GLU A 827 51.31 -92.60 56.26
CA GLU A 827 52.45 -92.79 57.16
C GLU A 827 52.67 -91.56 58.06
N ILE A 828 53.04 -91.86 59.32
CA ILE A 828 53.42 -90.97 60.43
C ILE A 828 52.30 -90.69 61.46
N MET A 829 52.03 -91.73 62.25
CA MET A 829 51.81 -91.60 63.69
C MET A 829 53.18 -91.64 64.40
N GLU A 830 53.31 -90.82 65.46
CA GLU A 830 54.42 -90.75 66.45
C GLU A 830 55.72 -90.10 65.92
N GLU A 831 56.30 -89.03 66.49
CA GLU A 831 56.22 -88.40 67.81
C GLU A 831 56.47 -86.88 67.66
N SER A 832 55.79 -86.07 68.49
CA SER A 832 56.41 -85.11 69.42
C SER A 832 55.43 -83.99 69.78
N SER A 833 54.78 -84.21 70.91
CA SER A 833 54.16 -83.19 71.75
C SER A 833 55.12 -82.03 72.03
N LEU A 834 54.67 -80.78 71.89
CA LEU A 834 54.84 -79.73 72.91
C LEU A 834 54.09 -78.42 72.58
N SER A 835 53.33 -77.99 73.59
CA SER A 835 52.89 -76.63 73.96
C SER A 835 52.00 -75.79 73.02
N VAL A 836 50.69 -75.90 73.28
CA VAL A 836 49.78 -74.84 73.78
C VAL A 836 50.15 -73.37 73.49
N ASN A 837 49.31 -72.69 72.72
CA ASN A 837 48.59 -71.49 73.18
C ASN A 837 47.44 -71.09 72.22
N THR A 838 46.20 -71.20 72.75
CA THR A 838 45.07 -70.23 72.68
C THR A 838 44.68 -69.67 71.29
N THR A 839 43.43 -69.68 70.80
CA THR A 839 42.16 -69.34 71.46
C THR A 839 40.99 -69.51 70.46
N ILE A 840 39.89 -70.15 70.90
CA ILE A 840 38.46 -69.97 70.56
C ILE A 840 37.99 -70.07 69.08
N LEU A 841 37.27 -71.16 68.79
CA LEU A 841 36.08 -71.23 67.91
C LEU A 841 35.18 -72.37 68.44
N PRO A 842 33.89 -72.14 68.74
CA PRO A 842 32.98 -73.22 69.10
C PRO A 842 32.31 -73.83 67.86
N SER A 843 31.99 -75.12 68.00
CA SER A 843 31.21 -75.97 67.10
C SER A 843 29.73 -75.53 66.99
N PRO A 844 28.95 -76.10 66.04
CA PRO A 844 27.75 -75.48 65.48
C PRO A 844 26.48 -75.86 66.26
N LEU A 845 25.55 -74.91 66.43
CA LEU A 845 24.16 -75.19 66.77
C LEU A 845 23.23 -74.21 66.05
N GLU A 846 22.27 -74.81 65.36
CA GLU A 846 20.99 -74.31 64.85
C GLU A 846 20.61 -72.87 65.26
N GLY A 847 20.47 -72.00 64.26
CA GLY A 847 20.00 -70.63 64.41
C GLY A 847 18.89 -70.31 63.40
N GLN A 848 17.78 -69.81 63.94
CA GLN A 848 16.54 -69.42 63.28
C GLN A 848 16.74 -68.42 62.14
N LEU A 849 15.89 -68.54 61.10
CA LEU A 849 15.72 -67.57 60.02
C LEU A 849 15.53 -66.14 60.56
N ASP A 850 16.42 -65.23 60.15
CA ASP A 850 16.43 -63.83 60.54
C ASP A 850 15.25 -63.08 59.89
N GLN A 851 14.50 -62.34 60.70
CA GLN A 851 13.30 -61.59 60.31
C GLN A 851 13.62 -60.40 59.37
N GLY A 852 14.91 -60.07 59.20
CA GLY A 852 15.41 -59.12 58.21
C GLY A 852 15.29 -59.60 56.75
N GLU A 853 15.56 -60.88 56.46
CA GLU A 853 15.54 -61.41 55.09
C GLU A 853 14.11 -61.53 54.53
N VAL A 854 13.14 -61.87 55.37
CA VAL A 854 11.72 -61.94 54.99
C VAL A 854 11.16 -60.55 54.62
N ASN A 855 11.70 -59.48 55.20
CA ASN A 855 11.27 -58.11 54.88
C ASN A 855 11.85 -57.61 53.56
N ILE A 856 13.07 -58.01 53.20
CA ILE A 856 13.70 -57.68 51.91
C ILE A 856 12.96 -58.40 50.77
N TRP A 857 12.65 -59.69 50.93
CA TRP A 857 11.86 -60.44 49.93
C TRP A 857 10.43 -59.90 49.76
N LYS A 858 9.78 -59.43 50.85
CA LYS A 858 8.47 -58.75 50.77
C LYS A 858 8.53 -57.40 50.07
N GLN A 859 9.61 -56.63 50.24
CA GLN A 859 9.82 -55.38 49.50
C GLN A 859 10.11 -55.62 48.02
N LEU A 860 10.94 -56.61 47.69
CA LEU A 860 11.23 -57.01 46.32
C LEU A 860 9.97 -57.49 45.57
N MET A 861 9.13 -58.29 46.22
CA MET A 861 7.84 -58.73 45.64
C MET A 861 6.84 -57.57 45.48
N LYS A 862 6.86 -56.57 46.38
CA LYS A 862 6.07 -55.33 46.20
C LYS A 862 6.54 -54.52 45.00
N VAL A 863 7.85 -54.35 44.83
CA VAL A 863 8.44 -53.63 43.68
C VAL A 863 8.13 -54.35 42.37
N LEU A 864 8.31 -55.67 42.32
CA LEU A 864 8.01 -56.48 41.12
C LEU A 864 6.50 -56.49 40.78
N SER A 865 5.62 -56.52 41.79
CA SER A 865 4.17 -56.42 41.57
C SER A 865 3.76 -55.06 41.02
N SER A 866 4.38 -53.97 41.49
CA SER A 866 4.14 -52.61 40.97
C SER A 866 4.65 -52.45 39.53
N PHE A 867 5.75 -53.13 39.19
CA PHE A 867 6.31 -53.16 37.85
C PHE A 867 5.39 -53.91 36.87
N PHE A 868 4.86 -55.06 37.27
CA PHE A 868 3.92 -55.85 36.47
C PHE A 868 2.57 -55.15 36.25
N ILE A 869 2.03 -54.45 37.26
CA ILE A 869 0.79 -53.67 37.13
C ILE A 869 0.98 -52.47 36.20
N ARG A 870 2.16 -51.83 36.24
CA ARG A 870 2.49 -50.69 35.37
C ARG A 870 2.73 -51.12 33.93
N TRP A 871 3.42 -52.24 33.72
CA TRP A 871 3.66 -52.84 32.40
C TRP A 871 2.34 -53.23 31.70
N ARG A 872 1.39 -53.83 32.44
CA ARG A 872 0.08 -54.24 31.89
C ARG A 872 -0.84 -53.06 31.51
N LYS A 873 -0.61 -51.86 32.06
CA LYS A 873 -1.35 -50.63 31.68
C LYS A 873 -0.80 -49.94 30.43
N THR A 874 0.45 -50.18 30.06
CA THR A 874 1.12 -49.56 28.91
C THR A 874 1.04 -50.36 27.61
N THR A 875 0.63 -51.63 27.67
CA THR A 875 0.50 -52.51 26.51
C THR A 875 -0.96 -52.94 26.30
N ARG A 876 -1.83 -52.01 25.91
CA ARG A 876 -3.02 -52.33 25.13
C ARG A 876 -2.79 -51.82 23.71
N PRO A 877 -2.81 -52.68 22.68
CA PRO A 877 -2.91 -52.23 21.31
C PRO A 877 -4.30 -51.63 21.11
N SER A 878 -4.36 -50.38 20.65
CA SER A 878 -5.55 -49.82 20.02
C SER A 878 -5.65 -50.37 18.60
N GLU A 879 -6.68 -51.17 18.35
CA GLU A 879 -7.16 -51.55 17.01
C GLU A 879 -8.69 -51.43 17.00
N PRO A 880 -9.29 -51.22 15.83
CA PRO A 880 -9.40 -49.97 15.07
C PRO A 880 -10.49 -49.02 15.60
#